data_AF-A0A0D7KFP4-F1
#
_entry.id   AF-A0A0D7KFP4-F1
#
_cell.length_a   1.000
_cell.length_b   1.000
_cell.length_c   1.000
_cell.angle_alpha   90.00
_cell.angle_beta   90.00
_cell.angle_gamma   90.00
#
_symmetry.space_group_name_H-M   'P 1'
#
loop_
_entity.id
_entity.type
_entity.pdbx_description
1 polymer ?
#
loop_
_entity_poly.entity_id
_entity_poly.type
_entity_poly.pdbx_seq_one_letter_code
_entity_poly.pdbx_strand_id
1 'polypeptide(L)'
;VGRYEYDDVGNVQTAYDGNHNATKYEYDVLGRLIAVTDAEGKTTRYRYNLSGDMVEIKYADGNTVEKRYDEIGRLLQQIDPMKQSKRFYYDDNSNVVKSIDKKDQIQQFEYNNRNFLMKSTSPDENVTYSYDPTGKRTEMTDQTGTTTYAYDPSGELASITYPDQTSINYDYEIRRLRTEQTISTGNYKITQRISHTGILPNPTSMAVLDGSGSQLMQFEYKYDGSYNRLTELKSTQGFLENYAYDGFNLAGIQQKQGDALFGNYSYTYDNNRNITDKNDNGAGYQFSYDKLNRIKTSSQFNEAYAYDQRDNRSTLQSDQVPNIKGASYVYDSRNRLTQVTTEDGKAVSYRYNGDNLMVERTENGVATRYYYDDRAKIVAEGKVEGNGSVTITAAYVHDSTGKLLARQVPGQGMQYYVSNGHGDITEIRDAQGNVLNRYTYDIWGNPLVQEEQVPNIFRYSGEYWDAATNLQYLRARWYDPSVGRFINEDTYEGDIKNSLSLNLYTYVANNPLKFMDPSGHIPTVMEAAVMADHIYGATKENVMGVVINDWILEDIKTNWQGLKMGIYSRAANGKAEYALVNKGTTPTKVIDWINNIAQPFGESTDLKDSIEIASKFINSHNNSEVTMVGHSKGGAEAAANAIVTNKNAILFNPAKLSININTKVGLHYQVYTAKINAYVVNGDILNEMFGKVATPGGEVYYLRNQYPIGKWNVWNFTKNIENSIENHSMGSVINALKEKNK
;
A
#
# COMPACT_ATOMS: atom_id res chain seq x y z
N VAL A 1 -10.08 12.94 18.37
CA VAL A 1 -8.62 13.08 18.17
C VAL A 1 -7.94 12.08 19.09
N GLY A 2 -7.03 11.26 18.58
CA GLY A 2 -6.31 10.29 19.41
C GLY A 2 -5.40 10.97 20.45
N ARG A 3 -4.94 10.20 21.45
CA ARG A 3 -3.96 10.67 22.43
C ARG A 3 -3.03 9.52 22.84
N TYR A 4 -1.84 9.85 23.31
CA TYR A 4 -0.85 8.86 23.70
C TYR A 4 -0.33 9.19 25.09
N GLU A 5 -0.12 8.15 25.89
CA GLU A 5 0.33 8.23 27.27
C GLU A 5 1.68 7.57 27.44
N TYR A 6 2.45 8.21 28.32
CA TYR A 6 3.88 8.13 28.27
C TYR A 6 4.59 7.88 29.64
N ASP A 7 5.17 6.69 29.91
CA ASP A 7 6.26 6.36 30.85
C ASP A 7 7.52 7.23 30.68
N ASP A 8 8.34 7.16 31.72
CA ASP A 8 9.46 8.06 31.99
C ASP A 8 10.60 8.02 30.97
N VAL A 9 10.76 6.93 30.21
CA VAL A 9 11.92 6.75 29.31
C VAL A 9 11.64 7.00 27.83
N GLY A 10 10.41 7.31 27.43
CA GLY A 10 10.17 7.62 26.02
C GLY A 10 9.55 6.51 25.16
N ASN A 11 9.07 5.38 25.71
CA ASN A 11 8.37 4.30 24.98
C ASN A 11 6.82 4.24 25.07
N VAL A 12 6.01 4.68 24.09
CA VAL A 12 4.51 4.69 24.12
C VAL A 12 3.86 3.61 25.03
N GLN A 13 3.13 3.97 26.10
CA GLN A 13 2.60 3.00 27.10
C GLN A 13 1.11 2.74 26.88
N THR A 14 0.37 3.78 26.52
CA THR A 14 -1.03 3.64 26.08
C THR A 14 -1.26 4.53 24.86
N ALA A 15 -1.89 3.99 23.82
CA ALA A 15 -2.41 4.75 22.69
C ALA A 15 -3.94 4.74 22.74
N TYR A 16 -4.55 5.90 22.57
CA TYR A 16 -5.99 6.09 22.50
C TYR A 16 -6.36 6.50 21.08
N ASP A 17 -7.34 5.82 20.50
CA ASP A 17 -7.91 6.20 19.21
C ASP A 17 -8.84 7.43 19.32
N GLY A 18 -9.42 7.84 18.20
CA GLY A 18 -10.37 8.96 18.14
C GLY A 18 -11.66 8.74 18.92
N ASN A 19 -12.03 7.49 19.20
CA ASN A 19 -13.15 7.09 20.05
C ASN A 19 -12.75 6.86 21.52
N HIS A 20 -11.48 7.10 21.88
CA HIS A 20 -10.88 6.90 23.21
C HIS A 20 -10.76 5.43 23.64
N ASN A 21 -10.73 4.48 22.70
CA ASN A 21 -10.36 3.10 22.99
C ASN A 21 -8.84 3.00 23.18
N ALA A 22 -8.41 2.24 24.19
CA ALA A 22 -7.01 2.22 24.64
C ALA A 22 -6.30 0.92 24.26
N THR A 23 -5.15 1.03 23.58
CA THR A 23 -4.18 -0.06 23.39
C THR A 23 -2.97 0.19 24.28
N LYS A 24 -2.54 -0.81 25.06
CA LYS A 24 -1.43 -0.71 26.00
C LYS A 24 -0.22 -1.49 25.50
N TYR A 25 0.97 -0.97 25.81
CA TYR A 25 2.25 -1.53 25.42
C TYR A 25 3.14 -1.69 26.66
N GLU A 26 3.77 -2.86 26.77
CA GLU A 26 4.73 -3.18 27.82
C GLU A 26 6.11 -3.36 27.20
N TYR A 27 7.15 -2.86 27.88
CA TYR A 27 8.53 -2.95 27.41
C TYR A 27 9.40 -3.59 28.49
N ASP A 28 10.48 -4.26 28.08
CA ASP A 28 11.54 -4.66 28.99
C ASP A 28 12.48 -3.50 29.36
N VAL A 29 13.46 -3.79 30.21
CA VAL A 29 14.46 -2.80 30.67
C VAL A 29 15.35 -2.24 29.56
N LEU A 30 15.36 -2.87 28.38
CA LEU A 30 16.10 -2.42 27.19
C LEU A 30 15.20 -1.64 26.21
N GLY A 31 13.93 -1.41 26.56
CA GLY A 31 12.96 -0.71 25.71
C GLY A 31 12.38 -1.57 24.59
N ARG A 32 12.57 -2.89 24.62
CA ARG A 32 11.98 -3.81 23.62
C ARG A 32 10.55 -4.15 24.02
N LEU A 33 9.65 -4.20 23.04
CA LEU A 33 8.22 -4.44 23.26
C LEU A 33 7.96 -5.90 23.67
N ILE A 34 7.51 -6.14 24.90
CA ILE A 34 7.25 -7.51 25.42
C ILE A 34 5.77 -7.86 25.49
N ALA A 35 4.86 -6.89 25.40
CA ALA A 35 3.43 -7.17 25.27
C ALA A 35 2.65 -6.02 24.64
N VAL A 36 1.58 -6.38 23.93
CA VAL A 36 0.52 -5.46 23.49
C VAL A 36 -0.80 -5.99 24.02
N THR A 37 -1.52 -5.13 24.73
CA THR A 37 -2.90 -5.40 25.17
C THR A 37 -3.85 -4.46 24.44
N ASP A 38 -4.71 -5.02 23.61
CA ASP A 38 -5.65 -4.24 22.81
C ASP A 38 -6.81 -3.67 23.65
N ALA A 39 -7.70 -2.91 23.00
CA ALA A 39 -8.81 -2.26 23.69
C ALA A 39 -9.93 -3.21 24.15
N GLU A 40 -9.93 -4.47 23.70
CA GLU A 40 -10.78 -5.53 24.23
C GLU A 40 -10.14 -6.29 25.39
N GLY A 41 -8.86 -6.04 25.67
CA GLY A 41 -8.11 -6.67 26.74
C GLY A 41 -7.39 -7.95 26.32
N LYS A 42 -7.28 -8.24 25.02
CA LYS A 42 -6.50 -9.38 24.53
C LYS A 42 -5.03 -9.01 24.53
N THR A 43 -4.19 -9.90 25.06
CA THR A 43 -2.75 -9.65 25.19
C THR A 43 -1.95 -10.57 24.29
N THR A 44 -1.11 -10.01 23.42
CA THR A 44 -0.03 -10.72 22.72
C THR A 44 1.29 -10.41 23.40
N ARG A 45 2.14 -11.42 23.62
CA ARG A 45 3.44 -11.29 24.29
C ARG A 45 4.59 -11.69 23.39
N TYR A 46 5.74 -11.06 23.59
CA TYR A 46 6.96 -11.30 22.83
C TYR A 46 8.10 -11.66 23.76
N ARG A 47 8.94 -12.62 23.34
CA ARG A 47 10.17 -12.98 24.07
C ARG A 47 11.37 -12.78 23.17
N TYR A 48 12.43 -12.23 23.74
CA TYR A 48 13.69 -12.00 23.05
C TYR A 48 14.81 -12.85 23.65
N ASN A 49 15.78 -13.22 22.82
CA ASN A 49 17.04 -13.78 23.31
C ASN A 49 17.97 -12.67 23.85
N LEU A 50 19.18 -13.07 24.27
CA LEU A 50 20.21 -12.13 24.75
C LEU A 50 20.77 -11.23 23.65
N SER A 51 20.72 -11.67 22.39
CA SER A 51 21.21 -10.93 21.22
C SER A 51 20.25 -9.85 20.73
N GLY A 52 18.97 -9.91 21.12
CA GLY A 52 17.97 -8.95 20.68
C GLY A 52 16.88 -9.54 19.77
N ASP A 53 17.02 -10.78 19.31
CA ASP A 53 16.11 -11.38 18.34
C ASP A 53 14.82 -11.88 19.00
N MET A 54 13.68 -11.67 18.35
CA MET A 54 12.36 -12.10 18.82
C MET A 54 12.18 -13.60 18.61
N VAL A 55 12.33 -14.39 19.66
CA VAL A 55 12.31 -15.86 19.61
C VAL A 55 10.94 -16.48 19.86
N GLU A 56 9.97 -15.70 20.33
CA GLU A 56 8.61 -16.20 20.60
C GLU A 56 7.56 -15.10 20.46
N ILE A 57 6.44 -15.44 19.83
CA ILE A 57 5.19 -14.69 19.86
C ILE A 57 4.15 -15.57 20.54
N LYS A 58 3.55 -15.10 21.63
CA LYS A 58 2.46 -15.78 22.34
C LYS A 58 1.18 -14.98 22.21
N TYR A 59 0.20 -15.54 21.52
CA TYR A 59 -1.09 -14.89 21.26
C TYR A 59 -2.05 -15.01 22.45
N ALA A 60 -3.15 -14.27 22.40
CA ALA A 60 -4.15 -14.21 23.46
C ALA A 60 -4.92 -15.52 23.69
N ASP A 61 -4.99 -16.39 22.68
CA ASP A 61 -5.54 -17.75 22.78
C ASP A 61 -4.57 -18.75 23.45
N GLY A 62 -3.34 -18.32 23.75
CA GLY A 62 -2.28 -19.15 24.34
C GLY A 62 -1.40 -19.86 23.31
N ASN A 63 -1.72 -19.81 22.02
CA ASN A 63 -0.89 -20.37 20.96
C ASN A 63 0.42 -19.59 20.81
N THR A 64 1.47 -20.28 20.37
CA THR A 64 2.82 -19.72 20.26
C THR A 64 3.45 -19.96 18.89
N VAL A 65 4.10 -18.95 18.34
CA VAL A 65 5.06 -19.07 17.25
C VAL A 65 6.46 -18.94 17.83
N GLU A 66 7.36 -19.87 17.50
CA GLU A 66 8.76 -19.82 17.90
C GLU A 66 9.64 -19.46 16.70
N LYS A 67 10.65 -18.63 16.91
CA LYS A 67 11.64 -18.25 15.88
C LYS A 67 13.06 -18.61 16.34
N ARG A 68 13.90 -19.02 15.39
CA ARG A 68 15.31 -19.36 15.61
C ARG A 68 16.17 -18.63 14.61
N TYR A 69 17.30 -18.12 15.09
CA TYR A 69 18.20 -17.27 14.34
C TYR A 69 19.61 -17.84 14.33
N ASP A 70 20.41 -17.46 13.35
CA ASP A 70 21.86 -17.70 13.38
C ASP A 70 22.60 -16.67 14.25
N GLU A 71 23.93 -16.78 14.29
CA GLU A 71 24.78 -15.93 15.13
C GLU A 71 24.78 -14.44 14.74
N ILE A 72 24.31 -14.10 13.53
CA ILE A 72 24.24 -12.73 13.01
C ILE A 72 22.79 -12.22 12.87
N GLY A 73 21.82 -12.90 13.47
CA GLY A 73 20.43 -12.44 13.56
C GLY A 73 19.56 -12.74 12.33
N ARG A 74 19.97 -13.66 11.44
CA ARG A 74 19.13 -14.08 10.29
C ARG A 74 18.21 -15.22 10.70
N LEU A 75 16.95 -15.16 10.26
CA LEU A 75 15.91 -16.15 10.61
C LEU A 75 16.19 -17.51 9.96
N LEU A 76 16.57 -18.51 10.75
CA LEU A 76 16.78 -19.88 10.27
C LEU A 76 15.50 -20.70 10.23
N GLN A 77 14.62 -20.52 11.22
CA GLN A 77 13.43 -21.35 11.38
C GLN A 77 12.32 -20.59 12.08
N GLN A 78 11.10 -20.81 11.61
CA GLN A 78 9.87 -20.40 12.27
C GLN A 78 9.01 -21.63 12.49
N ILE A 79 8.49 -21.80 13.71
CA ILE A 79 7.70 -22.96 14.13
C ILE A 79 6.32 -22.47 14.55
N ASP A 80 5.28 -22.98 13.90
CA ASP A 80 3.91 -22.61 14.17
C ASP A 80 3.33 -23.33 15.42
N PRO A 81 2.11 -22.97 15.87
CA PRO A 81 1.47 -23.64 17.01
C PRO A 81 1.23 -25.15 16.80
N MET A 82 1.16 -25.62 15.55
CA MET A 82 1.00 -27.03 15.18
C MET A 82 2.35 -27.77 15.07
N LYS A 83 3.45 -27.11 15.43
CA LYS A 83 4.84 -27.61 15.34
C LYS A 83 5.32 -27.91 13.92
N GLN A 84 4.66 -27.35 12.91
CA GLN A 84 5.20 -27.30 11.55
C GLN A 84 6.22 -26.17 11.46
N SER A 85 7.21 -26.30 10.57
CA SER A 85 8.28 -25.30 10.48
C SER A 85 8.58 -24.82 9.07
N LYS A 86 8.72 -23.50 8.92
CA LYS A 86 9.34 -22.85 7.77
C LYS A 86 10.84 -22.68 8.05
N ARG A 87 11.69 -22.97 7.07
CA ARG A 87 13.17 -22.91 7.22
C ARG A 87 13.79 -22.10 6.10
N PHE A 88 14.88 -21.40 6.41
CA PHE A 88 15.63 -20.60 5.46
C PHE A 88 17.12 -20.91 5.54
N TYR A 89 17.78 -20.82 4.40
CA TYR A 89 19.22 -21.01 4.25
C TYR A 89 19.76 -19.85 3.43
N TYR A 90 20.93 -19.36 3.82
CA TYR A 90 21.52 -18.15 3.28
C TYR A 90 22.89 -18.42 2.66
N ASP A 91 23.27 -17.60 1.68
CA ASP A 91 24.66 -17.48 1.27
C ASP A 91 25.45 -16.56 2.21
N ASP A 92 26.73 -16.34 1.87
CA ASP A 92 27.63 -15.47 2.62
C ASP A 92 27.25 -13.98 2.53
N ASN A 93 26.43 -13.60 1.53
CA ASN A 93 25.92 -12.25 1.34
C ASN A 93 24.52 -12.05 1.97
N SER A 94 24.04 -13.02 2.75
CA SER A 94 22.72 -12.99 3.39
C SER A 94 21.53 -13.03 2.44
N ASN A 95 21.73 -13.45 1.19
CA ASN A 95 20.62 -13.77 0.30
C ASN A 95 20.04 -15.15 0.68
N VAL A 96 18.71 -15.30 0.62
CA VAL A 96 18.04 -16.59 0.86
C VAL A 96 18.28 -17.49 -0.36
N VAL A 97 19.13 -18.51 -0.25
CA VAL A 97 19.40 -19.46 -1.35
C VAL A 97 18.47 -20.68 -1.34
N LYS A 98 17.83 -20.95 -0.21
CA LYS A 98 16.84 -22.02 -0.10
C LYS A 98 15.82 -21.68 0.98
N SER A 99 14.55 -21.94 0.70
CA SER A 99 13.49 -21.97 1.70
C SER A 99 12.77 -23.31 1.68
N ILE A 100 12.26 -23.71 2.83
CA ILE A 100 11.41 -24.89 2.99
C ILE A 100 10.15 -24.45 3.73
N ASP A 101 8.97 -24.70 3.16
CA ASP A 101 7.70 -24.33 3.78
C ASP A 101 7.21 -25.38 4.80
N LYS A 102 6.06 -25.12 5.43
CA LYS A 102 5.43 -26.00 6.42
C LYS A 102 4.96 -27.36 5.89
N LYS A 103 4.90 -27.52 4.55
CA LYS A 103 4.57 -28.76 3.83
C LYS A 103 5.82 -29.43 3.25
N ASP A 104 7.00 -29.03 3.73
CA ASP A 104 8.31 -29.49 3.25
C ASP A 104 8.59 -29.21 1.76
N GLN A 105 7.86 -28.26 1.15
CA GLN A 105 8.12 -27.82 -0.22
C GLN A 105 9.37 -26.95 -0.26
N ILE A 106 10.25 -27.22 -1.21
CA ILE A 106 11.55 -26.57 -1.34
C ILE A 106 11.49 -25.51 -2.43
N GLN A 107 11.95 -24.29 -2.14
CA GLN A 107 12.29 -23.31 -3.16
C GLN A 107 13.79 -22.99 -3.07
N GLN A 108 14.45 -22.85 -4.21
CA GLN A 108 15.87 -22.52 -4.33
C GLN A 108 16.03 -21.25 -5.14
N PHE A 109 17.01 -20.44 -4.78
CA PHE A 109 17.26 -19.15 -5.38
C PHE A 109 18.74 -19.02 -5.73
N GLU A 110 19.03 -18.50 -6.92
CA GLU A 110 20.38 -18.22 -7.40
C GLU A 110 20.49 -16.73 -7.71
N TYR A 111 21.56 -16.09 -7.23
CA TYR A 111 21.79 -14.66 -7.37
C TYR A 111 23.08 -14.40 -8.17
N ASN A 112 23.15 -13.26 -8.85
CA ASN A 112 24.40 -12.79 -9.43
C ASN A 112 25.33 -12.17 -8.36
N ASN A 113 26.52 -11.75 -8.78
CA ASN A 113 27.51 -11.10 -7.90
C ASN A 113 27.10 -9.70 -7.39
N ARG A 114 25.93 -9.19 -7.77
CA ARG A 114 25.32 -7.95 -7.28
C ARG A 114 24.04 -8.22 -6.47
N ASN A 115 23.82 -9.46 -6.04
CA ASN A 115 22.65 -9.90 -5.28
C ASN A 115 21.30 -9.76 -6.03
N PHE A 116 21.31 -9.67 -7.36
CA PHE A 116 20.06 -9.76 -8.13
C PHE A 116 19.69 -11.22 -8.38
N LEU A 117 18.42 -11.55 -8.14
CA LEU A 117 17.87 -12.90 -8.30
C LEU A 117 17.91 -13.31 -9.79
N MET A 118 18.80 -14.23 -10.16
CA MET A 118 18.88 -14.75 -11.53
C MET A 118 17.92 -15.90 -11.77
N LYS A 119 17.63 -16.70 -10.74
CA LYS A 119 16.81 -17.90 -10.90
C LYS A 119 16.10 -18.26 -9.61
N SER A 120 14.84 -18.67 -9.75
CA SER A 120 14.02 -19.27 -8.71
C SER A 120 13.56 -20.65 -9.19
N THR A 121 13.81 -21.68 -8.39
CA THR A 121 13.45 -23.07 -8.69
C THR A 121 12.57 -23.63 -7.59
N SER A 122 11.45 -24.21 -8.01
CA SER A 122 10.50 -24.93 -7.17
C SER A 122 10.14 -26.27 -7.85
N PRO A 123 9.55 -27.25 -7.14
CA PRO A 123 9.19 -28.55 -7.70
C PRO A 123 8.42 -28.50 -9.03
N ASP A 124 7.54 -27.52 -9.19
CA ASP A 124 6.65 -27.38 -10.35
C ASP A 124 7.04 -26.24 -11.31
N GLU A 125 7.94 -25.33 -10.92
CA GLU A 125 8.27 -24.15 -11.71
C GLU A 125 9.75 -23.75 -11.62
N ASN A 126 10.32 -23.36 -12.75
CA ASN A 126 11.59 -22.64 -12.83
C ASN A 126 11.37 -21.27 -13.46
N VAL A 127 11.90 -20.24 -12.81
CA VAL A 127 11.84 -18.86 -13.29
C VAL A 127 13.26 -18.33 -13.39
N THR A 128 13.62 -17.71 -14.50
CA THR A 128 14.91 -17.02 -14.68
C THR A 128 14.70 -15.55 -14.99
N TYR A 129 15.65 -14.71 -14.54
CA TYR A 129 15.62 -13.28 -14.75
C TYR A 129 16.96 -12.80 -15.33
N SER A 130 16.88 -11.84 -16.24
CA SER A 130 18.03 -11.12 -16.80
C SER A 130 17.94 -9.64 -16.44
N TYR A 131 19.09 -8.99 -16.31
CA TYR A 131 19.17 -7.59 -15.90
C TYR A 131 20.14 -6.81 -16.79
N ASP A 132 19.86 -5.53 -17.02
CA ASP A 132 20.77 -4.61 -17.68
C ASP A 132 21.95 -4.24 -16.74
N PRO A 133 23.01 -3.55 -17.24
CA PRO A 133 24.14 -3.15 -16.41
C PRO A 133 23.81 -2.19 -15.25
N THR A 134 22.66 -1.51 -15.30
CA THR A 134 22.15 -0.66 -14.19
C THR A 134 21.35 -1.47 -13.19
N GLY A 135 21.04 -2.73 -13.49
CA GLY A 135 20.29 -3.64 -12.65
C GLY A 135 18.84 -3.79 -13.04
N LYS A 136 18.30 -3.07 -14.03
CA LYS A 136 16.87 -3.19 -14.34
C LYS A 136 16.58 -4.50 -15.04
N ARG A 137 15.49 -5.16 -14.67
CA ARG A 137 15.11 -6.45 -15.25
C ARG A 137 14.80 -6.29 -16.73
N THR A 138 15.53 -6.98 -17.61
CA THR A 138 15.27 -6.98 -19.06
C THR A 138 14.44 -8.18 -19.51
N GLU A 139 14.49 -9.30 -18.77
CA GLU A 139 13.76 -10.51 -19.10
C GLU A 139 13.28 -11.24 -17.84
N MET A 140 12.15 -11.93 -17.98
CA MET A 140 11.66 -12.96 -17.09
C MET A 140 11.22 -14.14 -17.95
N THR A 141 11.78 -15.32 -17.72
CA THR A 141 11.34 -16.57 -18.38
C THR A 141 10.78 -17.52 -17.34
N ASP A 142 9.55 -17.98 -17.56
CA ASP A 142 8.84 -18.92 -16.71
C ASP A 142 8.06 -19.94 -17.58
N GLN A 143 7.17 -20.73 -16.95
CA GLN A 143 6.33 -21.71 -17.65
C GLN A 143 5.34 -21.12 -18.68
N THR A 144 5.11 -19.81 -18.63
CA THR A 144 4.26 -19.06 -19.57
C THR A 144 5.05 -18.59 -20.80
N GLY A 145 6.37 -18.53 -20.69
CA GLY A 145 7.31 -18.14 -21.75
C GLY A 145 8.24 -17.01 -21.28
N THR A 146 8.83 -16.28 -22.23
CA THR A 146 9.69 -15.12 -21.91
C THR A 146 8.91 -13.81 -22.04
N THR A 147 8.87 -13.05 -20.96
CA THR A 147 8.44 -11.66 -20.93
C THR A 147 9.67 -10.76 -20.96
N THR A 148 9.71 -9.78 -21.86
CA THR A 148 10.82 -8.81 -21.95
C THR A 148 10.37 -7.42 -21.53
N TYR A 149 11.33 -6.65 -21.01
CA TYR A 149 11.14 -5.30 -20.52
C TYR A 149 12.16 -4.38 -21.18
N ALA A 150 11.68 -3.28 -21.76
CA ALA A 150 12.54 -2.24 -22.30
C ALA A 150 12.38 -0.96 -21.47
N TYR A 151 13.47 -0.20 -21.37
CA TYR A 151 13.51 1.05 -20.63
C TYR A 151 13.92 2.19 -21.56
N ASP A 152 13.39 3.38 -21.29
CA ASP A 152 13.86 4.58 -21.96
C ASP A 152 15.27 4.98 -21.44
N PRO A 153 15.97 5.91 -22.12
CA PRO A 153 17.27 6.38 -21.67
C PRO A 153 17.24 7.11 -20.32
N SER A 154 16.11 7.69 -19.91
CA SER A 154 15.92 8.41 -18.63
C SER A 154 15.69 7.48 -17.44
N GLY A 155 15.31 6.25 -17.74
CA GLY A 155 15.29 5.09 -16.90
C GLY A 155 13.92 4.51 -16.58
N GLU A 156 12.84 5.09 -17.09
CA GLU A 156 11.48 4.62 -16.94
C GLU A 156 11.19 3.40 -17.82
N LEU A 157 10.20 2.59 -17.44
CA LEU A 157 9.81 1.41 -18.20
C LEU A 157 9.10 1.84 -19.48
N ALA A 158 9.71 1.59 -20.63
CA ALA A 158 9.15 1.94 -21.94
C ALA A 158 8.21 0.86 -22.47
N SER A 159 8.49 -0.43 -22.22
CA SER A 159 7.57 -1.49 -22.65
C SER A 159 7.68 -2.79 -21.87
N ILE A 160 6.58 -3.55 -21.89
CA ILE A 160 6.48 -4.97 -21.49
C ILE A 160 6.04 -5.75 -22.73
N THR A 161 6.78 -6.76 -23.13
CA THR A 161 6.40 -7.67 -24.23
C THR A 161 6.22 -9.08 -23.69
N TYR A 162 5.02 -9.61 -23.85
CA TYR A 162 4.62 -10.94 -23.38
C TYR A 162 5.02 -12.05 -24.37
N PRO A 163 5.03 -13.32 -23.95
CA PRO A 163 5.46 -14.44 -24.80
C PRO A 163 4.70 -14.55 -26.14
N ASP A 164 3.43 -14.17 -26.16
CA ASP A 164 2.56 -14.17 -27.35
C ASP A 164 2.70 -12.92 -28.23
N GLN A 165 3.71 -12.09 -27.98
CA GLN A 165 3.96 -10.81 -28.67
C GLN A 165 2.95 -9.70 -28.37
N THR A 166 2.01 -9.91 -27.44
CA THR A 166 1.25 -8.80 -26.89
C THR A 166 2.21 -7.86 -26.17
N SER A 167 2.09 -6.56 -26.42
CA SER A 167 2.95 -5.56 -25.80
C SER A 167 2.13 -4.48 -25.12
N ILE A 168 2.68 -3.94 -24.03
CA ILE A 168 2.22 -2.71 -23.38
C ILE A 168 3.37 -1.72 -23.47
N ASN A 169 3.12 -0.57 -24.07
CA ASN A 169 4.11 0.49 -24.26
C ASN A 169 3.69 1.72 -23.47
N TYR A 170 4.67 2.43 -22.93
CA TYR A 170 4.47 3.63 -22.12
C TYR A 170 5.29 4.78 -22.69
N ASP A 171 4.67 5.96 -22.68
CA ASP A 171 5.39 7.22 -22.89
C ASP A 171 5.26 8.09 -21.66
N TYR A 172 6.29 8.90 -21.43
CA TYR A 172 6.37 9.83 -20.31
C TYR A 172 6.68 11.23 -20.83
N GLU A 173 6.18 12.24 -20.13
CA GLU A 173 6.65 13.61 -20.32
C GLU A 173 7.98 13.87 -19.58
N ILE A 174 8.53 15.06 -19.76
CA ILE A 174 9.80 15.49 -19.16
C ILE A 174 9.81 15.45 -17.61
N ARG A 175 8.64 15.50 -16.97
CA ARG A 175 8.48 15.34 -15.51
C ARG A 175 8.37 13.88 -15.06
N ARG A 176 8.52 12.91 -15.98
CA ARG A 176 8.41 11.47 -15.75
C ARG A 176 6.99 11.00 -15.39
N LEU A 177 5.98 11.79 -15.76
CA LEU A 177 4.57 11.40 -15.63
C LEU A 177 4.12 10.66 -16.90
N ARG A 178 3.37 9.57 -16.74
CA ARG A 178 2.87 8.75 -17.85
C ARG A 178 1.91 9.55 -18.72
N THR A 179 2.27 9.79 -19.97
CA THR A 179 1.41 10.46 -20.96
C THR A 179 0.71 9.50 -21.90
N GLU A 180 1.26 8.29 -22.09
CA GLU A 180 0.62 7.28 -22.93
C GLU A 180 0.75 5.88 -22.32
N GLN A 181 -0.28 5.06 -22.51
CA GLN A 181 -0.24 3.62 -22.33
C GLN A 181 -0.94 2.95 -23.52
N THR A 182 -0.21 2.10 -24.23
CA THR A 182 -0.71 1.45 -25.44
C THR A 182 -0.57 -0.06 -25.31
N ILE A 183 -1.69 -0.78 -25.36
CA ILE A 183 -1.69 -2.23 -25.55
C ILE A 183 -1.81 -2.58 -27.03
N SER A 184 -1.03 -3.54 -27.51
CA SER A 184 -1.07 -4.01 -28.91
C SER A 184 -0.89 -5.52 -28.99
N THR A 185 -1.73 -6.19 -29.78
CA THR A 185 -1.59 -7.61 -30.11
C THR A 185 -2.15 -7.91 -31.49
N GLY A 186 -1.31 -8.46 -32.37
CA GLY A 186 -1.61 -8.54 -33.80
C GLY A 186 -2.02 -7.17 -34.35
N ASN A 187 -3.22 -7.09 -34.94
CA ASN A 187 -3.79 -5.83 -35.47
C ASN A 187 -4.62 -5.06 -34.44
N TYR A 188 -4.86 -5.63 -33.26
CA TYR A 188 -5.61 -4.96 -32.21
C TYR A 188 -4.71 -3.99 -31.45
N LYS A 189 -5.20 -2.77 -31.26
CA LYS A 189 -4.49 -1.71 -30.54
C LYS A 189 -5.47 -0.79 -29.83
N ILE A 190 -5.19 -0.50 -28.57
CA ILE A 190 -5.87 0.54 -27.78
C ILE A 190 -4.82 1.38 -27.06
N THR A 191 -5.02 2.70 -27.12
CA THR A 191 -4.12 3.69 -26.55
C THR A 191 -4.88 4.57 -25.56
N GLN A 192 -4.32 4.79 -24.38
CA GLN A 192 -4.76 5.77 -23.39
C GLN A 192 -3.77 6.92 -23.40
N ARG A 193 -4.24 8.15 -23.68
CA ARG A 193 -3.43 9.38 -23.61
C ARG A 193 -3.85 10.23 -22.44
N ILE A 194 -2.90 10.52 -21.56
CA ILE A 194 -3.12 11.25 -20.31
C ILE A 194 -2.52 12.63 -20.45
N SER A 195 -3.34 13.65 -20.20
CA SER A 195 -2.88 15.04 -20.16
C SER A 195 -2.80 15.51 -18.72
N HIS A 196 -1.70 16.20 -18.41
CA HIS A 196 -1.47 16.91 -17.17
C HIS A 196 -1.38 18.41 -17.47
N THR A 197 -1.75 19.28 -16.54
CA THR A 197 -1.57 20.73 -16.71
C THR A 197 -0.75 21.35 -15.58
N GLY A 198 0.07 22.33 -15.95
CA GLY A 198 0.89 23.08 -15.00
C GLY A 198 1.95 22.22 -14.33
N ILE A 199 2.22 22.50 -13.05
CA ILE A 199 3.25 21.83 -12.24
C ILE A 199 2.73 20.61 -11.48
N LEU A 200 1.43 20.33 -11.53
CA LEU A 200 0.79 19.27 -10.74
C LEU A 200 0.78 17.96 -11.53
N PRO A 201 0.88 16.80 -10.84
CA PRO A 201 0.85 15.50 -11.50
C PRO A 201 -0.56 14.93 -11.69
N ASN A 202 -1.58 15.54 -11.08
CA ASN A 202 -2.97 15.14 -11.27
C ASN A 202 -3.40 15.23 -12.76
N PRO A 203 -4.02 14.19 -13.33
CA PRO A 203 -4.48 14.23 -14.72
C PRO A 203 -5.63 15.23 -14.87
N THR A 204 -5.65 15.97 -15.98
CA THR A 204 -6.78 16.84 -16.36
C THR A 204 -7.70 16.21 -17.37
N SER A 205 -7.16 15.32 -18.22
CA SER A 205 -7.95 14.55 -19.16
C SER A 205 -7.29 13.23 -19.51
N MET A 206 -8.11 12.29 -19.96
CA MET A 206 -7.65 11.02 -20.52
C MET A 206 -8.45 10.71 -21.78
N ALA A 207 -7.78 10.59 -22.93
CA ALA A 207 -8.39 10.15 -24.18
C ALA A 207 -8.09 8.67 -24.42
N VAL A 208 -9.08 7.93 -24.92
CA VAL A 208 -8.95 6.54 -25.35
C VAL A 208 -9.05 6.49 -26.86
N LEU A 209 -8.06 5.91 -27.53
CA LEU A 209 -7.97 5.87 -28.99
C LEU A 209 -7.87 4.43 -29.50
N ASP A 210 -8.41 4.19 -30.69
CA ASP A 210 -8.27 2.93 -31.42
C ASP A 210 -6.93 2.82 -32.17
N GLY A 211 -6.71 1.71 -32.86
CA GLY A 211 -5.50 1.46 -33.64
C GLY A 211 -5.28 2.41 -34.82
N SER A 212 -6.31 3.12 -35.30
CA SER A 212 -6.19 4.17 -36.32
C SER A 212 -5.81 5.53 -35.74
N GLY A 213 -5.81 5.67 -34.42
CA GLY A 213 -5.65 6.95 -33.71
C GLY A 213 -6.95 7.74 -33.59
N SER A 214 -8.10 7.14 -33.90
CA SER A 214 -9.40 7.79 -33.72
C SER A 214 -9.80 7.75 -32.25
N GLN A 215 -10.24 8.89 -31.71
CA GLN A 215 -10.67 8.99 -30.33
C GLN A 215 -12.02 8.27 -30.14
N LEU A 216 -12.03 7.24 -29.30
CA LEU A 216 -13.22 6.50 -28.88
C LEU A 216 -13.94 7.19 -27.72
N MET A 217 -13.17 7.80 -26.81
CA MET A 217 -13.69 8.41 -25.59
C MET A 217 -12.71 9.44 -25.03
N GLN A 218 -13.23 10.37 -24.23
CA GLN A 218 -12.40 11.20 -23.37
C GLN A 218 -13.05 11.42 -22.00
N PHE A 219 -12.22 11.41 -20.97
CA PHE A 219 -12.53 11.78 -19.60
C PHE A 219 -11.90 13.13 -19.25
N GLU A 220 -12.59 13.92 -18.43
CA GLU A 220 -12.15 15.20 -17.89
C GLU A 220 -12.26 15.17 -16.37
N TYR A 221 -11.22 15.65 -15.70
CA TYR A 221 -11.09 15.64 -14.25
C TYR A 221 -11.09 17.08 -13.74
N LYS A 222 -11.92 17.38 -12.73
CA LYS A 222 -11.84 18.63 -11.97
C LYS A 222 -11.58 18.34 -10.51
N TYR A 223 -10.72 19.15 -9.94
CA TYR A 223 -10.34 19.08 -8.54
C TYR A 223 -10.82 20.33 -7.81
N ASP A 224 -10.83 20.25 -6.48
CA ASP A 224 -11.13 21.41 -5.63
C ASP A 224 -10.12 22.56 -5.83
N GLY A 225 -10.37 23.72 -5.19
CA GLY A 225 -9.48 24.88 -5.27
C GLY A 225 -8.03 24.59 -4.84
N SER A 226 -7.84 23.55 -4.02
CA SER A 226 -6.55 23.03 -3.57
C SER A 226 -5.97 21.94 -4.48
N TYR A 227 -6.65 21.54 -5.56
CA TYR A 227 -6.22 20.51 -6.50
C TYR A 227 -5.84 19.17 -5.86
N ASN A 228 -6.32 18.90 -4.65
CA ASN A 228 -5.93 17.72 -3.88
C ASN A 228 -7.02 16.65 -3.85
N ARG A 229 -8.23 16.98 -4.30
CA ARG A 229 -9.40 16.08 -4.26
C ARG A 229 -10.19 16.22 -5.54
N LEU A 230 -10.48 15.09 -6.19
CA LEU A 230 -11.34 15.02 -7.36
C LEU A 230 -12.77 15.42 -6.95
N THR A 231 -13.31 16.46 -7.57
CA THR A 231 -14.68 16.96 -7.34
C THR A 231 -15.63 16.60 -8.47
N GLU A 232 -15.10 16.42 -9.68
CA GLU A 232 -15.88 16.08 -10.87
C GLU A 232 -15.07 15.14 -11.78
N LEU A 233 -15.69 14.05 -12.24
CA LEU A 233 -15.21 13.23 -13.35
C LEU A 233 -16.30 13.20 -14.42
N LYS A 234 -15.97 13.58 -15.64
CA LYS A 234 -16.92 13.64 -16.76
C LYS A 234 -16.39 12.93 -17.98
N SER A 235 -17.25 12.24 -18.73
CA SER A 235 -16.92 11.70 -20.06
C SER A 235 -17.56 12.51 -21.20
N THR A 236 -17.03 12.37 -22.41
CA THR A 236 -17.63 12.92 -23.63
C THR A 236 -19.00 12.32 -23.98
N GLN A 237 -19.37 11.20 -23.36
CA GLN A 237 -20.58 10.44 -23.66
C GLN A 237 -21.68 10.68 -22.62
N GLY A 238 -21.54 11.73 -21.81
CA GLY A 238 -22.58 12.22 -20.90
C GLY A 238 -22.52 11.66 -19.48
N PHE A 239 -21.67 10.66 -19.20
CA PHE A 239 -21.43 10.20 -17.83
C PHE A 239 -20.74 11.28 -17.00
N LEU A 240 -21.25 11.52 -15.79
CA LEU A 240 -20.77 12.52 -14.85
C LEU A 240 -20.83 11.99 -13.42
N GLU A 241 -19.72 12.10 -12.68
CA GLU A 241 -19.65 11.88 -11.24
C GLU A 241 -19.26 13.15 -10.52
N ASN A 242 -20.03 13.52 -9.50
CA ASN A 242 -19.72 14.63 -8.61
C ASN A 242 -19.41 14.09 -7.21
N TYR A 243 -18.35 14.59 -6.61
CA TYR A 243 -17.86 14.13 -5.32
C TYR A 243 -18.02 15.23 -4.26
N ALA A 244 -18.60 14.86 -3.11
CA ALA A 244 -18.72 15.72 -1.95
C ALA A 244 -17.83 15.19 -0.82
N TYR A 245 -17.24 16.10 -0.03
CA TYR A 245 -16.33 15.73 1.05
C TYR A 245 -16.67 16.46 2.35
N ASP A 246 -16.50 15.78 3.48
CA ASP A 246 -16.45 16.36 4.82
C ASP A 246 -15.03 16.23 5.36
N GLY A 247 -14.28 17.34 5.33
CA GLY A 247 -12.85 17.33 5.55
C GLY A 247 -12.13 16.41 4.54
N PHE A 248 -11.53 15.32 5.01
CA PHE A 248 -10.84 14.33 4.17
C PHE A 248 -11.70 13.13 3.83
N ASN A 249 -12.89 13.02 4.41
CA ASN A 249 -13.78 11.90 4.19
C ASN A 249 -14.65 12.20 2.97
N LEU A 250 -14.86 11.19 2.13
CA LEU A 250 -15.83 11.25 1.05
C LEU A 250 -17.25 11.27 1.66
N ALA A 251 -17.94 12.40 1.59
CA ALA A 251 -19.30 12.51 2.14
C ALA A 251 -20.36 11.99 1.16
N GLY A 252 -20.07 11.93 -0.14
CA GLY A 252 -21.00 11.36 -1.10
C GLY A 252 -20.57 11.44 -2.56
N ILE A 253 -21.29 10.71 -3.41
CA ILE A 253 -21.11 10.69 -4.87
C ILE A 253 -22.49 10.82 -5.54
N GLN A 254 -22.60 11.70 -6.53
CA GLN A 254 -23.76 11.77 -7.43
C GLN A 254 -23.36 11.42 -8.86
N GLN A 255 -24.08 10.47 -9.46
CA GLN A 255 -23.80 9.94 -10.79
C GLN A 255 -24.95 10.24 -11.74
N LYS A 256 -24.62 10.80 -12.91
CA LYS A 256 -25.59 11.25 -13.91
C LYS A 256 -25.22 10.78 -15.31
N GLN A 257 -26.27 10.59 -16.13
CA GLN A 257 -26.17 10.42 -17.58
C GLN A 257 -26.84 11.64 -18.23
N GLY A 258 -26.04 12.56 -18.77
CA GLY A 258 -26.51 13.91 -19.04
C GLY A 258 -26.97 14.58 -17.74
N ASP A 259 -28.20 15.10 -17.71
CA ASP A 259 -28.79 15.69 -16.50
C ASP A 259 -29.53 14.68 -15.61
N ALA A 260 -29.73 13.45 -16.08
CA ALA A 260 -30.50 12.44 -15.36
C ALA A 260 -29.66 11.79 -14.25
N LEU A 261 -30.06 12.00 -13.00
CA LEU A 261 -29.47 11.34 -11.83
C LEU A 261 -29.89 9.87 -11.79
N PHE A 262 -28.92 8.97 -11.64
CA PHE A 262 -29.19 7.53 -11.48
C PHE A 262 -28.44 6.89 -10.30
N GLY A 263 -27.39 7.54 -9.79
CA GLY A 263 -26.65 7.10 -8.62
C GLY A 263 -26.53 8.21 -7.59
N ASN A 264 -26.87 7.93 -6.33
CA ASN A 264 -26.74 8.88 -5.23
C ASN A 264 -26.29 8.17 -3.95
N TYR A 265 -25.04 8.42 -3.54
CA TYR A 265 -24.42 7.80 -2.38
C TYR A 265 -24.03 8.85 -1.34
N SER A 266 -24.18 8.53 -0.06
CA SER A 266 -23.69 9.38 1.02
C SER A 266 -23.18 8.58 2.20
N TYR A 267 -22.23 9.15 2.94
CA TYR A 267 -21.54 8.50 4.05
C TYR A 267 -21.38 9.46 5.23
N THR A 268 -21.55 8.92 6.43
CA THR A 268 -21.24 9.60 7.70
C THR A 268 -20.24 8.76 8.48
N TYR A 269 -19.55 9.39 9.42
CA TYR A 269 -18.37 8.81 10.05
C TYR A 269 -18.33 9.04 11.56
N ASP A 270 -17.74 8.09 12.29
CA ASP A 270 -17.32 8.30 13.68
C ASP A 270 -15.96 9.01 13.78
N ASN A 271 -15.44 9.20 15.00
CA ASN A 271 -14.16 9.88 15.21
C ASN A 271 -12.93 9.07 14.75
N ASN A 272 -13.09 7.77 14.49
CA ASN A 272 -12.09 6.89 13.89
C ASN A 272 -12.24 6.75 12.37
N ARG A 273 -13.18 7.52 11.79
CA ARG A 273 -13.53 7.53 10.37
C ARG A 273 -14.07 6.18 9.88
N ASN A 274 -14.69 5.42 10.77
CA ASN A 274 -15.50 4.28 10.37
C ASN A 274 -16.83 4.80 9.81
N ILE A 275 -17.36 4.18 8.75
CA ILE A 275 -18.65 4.57 8.17
C ILE A 275 -19.77 4.16 9.13
N THR A 276 -20.50 5.10 9.72
CA THR A 276 -21.61 4.80 10.64
C THR A 276 -22.94 4.70 9.91
N ASP A 277 -23.12 5.50 8.86
CA ASP A 277 -24.31 5.48 8.02
C ASP A 277 -23.90 5.50 6.56
N LYS A 278 -24.60 4.73 5.72
CA LYS A 278 -24.46 4.74 4.26
C LYS A 278 -25.84 4.86 3.63
N ASN A 279 -25.99 5.77 2.68
CA ASN A 279 -27.04 5.70 1.67
C ASN A 279 -26.44 5.09 0.40
N ASP A 280 -26.98 3.96 -0.03
CA ASP A 280 -26.56 3.21 -1.21
C ASP A 280 -27.63 3.32 -2.30
N ASN A 281 -27.66 4.48 -2.96
CA ASN A 281 -28.63 4.78 -4.02
C ASN A 281 -30.12 4.67 -3.58
N GLY A 282 -30.43 5.19 -2.39
CA GLY A 282 -31.79 5.19 -1.82
C GLY A 282 -31.98 4.16 -0.69
N ALA A 283 -31.11 3.16 -0.59
CA ALA A 283 -31.11 2.21 0.51
C ALA A 283 -30.23 2.71 1.67
N GLY A 284 -30.83 2.96 2.83
CA GLY A 284 -30.12 3.43 4.02
C GLY A 284 -29.67 2.29 4.93
N TYR A 285 -28.40 2.30 5.33
CA TYR A 285 -27.80 1.32 6.24
C TYR A 285 -27.04 1.99 7.38
N GLN A 286 -27.05 1.33 8.53
CA GLN A 286 -26.46 1.77 9.79
C GLN A 286 -25.47 0.72 10.29
N PHE A 287 -24.34 1.18 10.81
CA PHE A 287 -23.23 0.34 11.24
C PHE A 287 -22.72 0.75 12.61
N SER A 288 -22.29 -0.23 13.39
CA SER A 288 -21.55 0.01 14.63
C SER A 288 -20.28 -0.82 14.67
N TYR A 289 -19.31 -0.37 15.47
CA TYR A 289 -17.99 -0.96 15.56
C TYR A 289 -17.67 -1.31 17.01
N ASP A 290 -16.82 -2.31 17.21
CA ASP A 290 -16.26 -2.61 18.53
C ASP A 290 -15.07 -1.70 18.86
N LYS A 291 -14.41 -1.97 19.99
CA LYS A 291 -13.30 -1.14 20.48
C LYS A 291 -12.03 -1.26 19.63
N LEU A 292 -11.96 -2.23 18.71
CA LEU A 292 -10.87 -2.43 17.77
C LEU A 292 -11.21 -1.93 16.36
N ASN A 293 -12.34 -1.22 16.19
CA ASN A 293 -12.83 -0.72 14.91
C ASN A 293 -13.22 -1.82 13.91
N ARG A 294 -13.51 -3.03 14.41
CA ARG A 294 -14.07 -4.11 13.58
C ARG A 294 -15.58 -3.93 13.50
N ILE A 295 -16.19 -4.35 12.39
CA ILE A 295 -17.65 -4.26 12.25
C ILE A 295 -18.32 -5.09 13.35
N LYS A 296 -19.27 -4.48 14.07
CA LYS A 296 -20.01 -5.12 15.16
C LYS A 296 -21.47 -5.36 14.79
N THR A 297 -22.12 -4.38 14.15
CA THR A 297 -23.49 -4.56 13.64
C THR A 297 -23.64 -3.90 12.28
N SER A 298 -24.55 -4.45 11.47
CA SER A 298 -24.97 -3.89 10.18
C SER A 298 -26.49 -4.01 10.05
N SER A 299 -27.18 -2.91 9.73
CA SER A 299 -28.64 -2.94 9.55
C SER A 299 -29.07 -3.49 8.19
N GLN A 300 -28.14 -3.85 7.30
CA GLN A 300 -28.47 -4.36 5.96
C GLN A 300 -29.32 -5.63 6.03
N PHE A 301 -28.97 -6.54 6.95
CA PHE A 301 -29.70 -7.78 7.22
C PHE A 301 -29.81 -8.07 8.73
N ASN A 302 -29.92 -7.02 9.55
CA ASN A 302 -29.95 -7.10 11.02
C ASN A 302 -28.78 -7.93 11.59
N GLU A 303 -27.58 -7.65 11.09
CA GLU A 303 -26.41 -8.45 11.34
C GLU A 303 -25.73 -8.08 12.66
N ALA A 304 -25.26 -9.10 13.38
CA ALA A 304 -24.40 -8.94 14.55
C ALA A 304 -23.20 -9.87 14.47
N TYR A 305 -22.02 -9.30 14.69
CA TYR A 305 -20.73 -9.95 14.56
C TYR A 305 -20.06 -10.09 15.93
N ALA A 306 -19.42 -11.24 16.16
CA ALA A 306 -18.49 -11.42 17.27
C ALA A 306 -17.20 -12.07 16.79
N TYR A 307 -16.15 -11.92 17.58
CA TYR A 307 -14.81 -12.35 17.23
C TYR A 307 -14.15 -13.13 18.36
N ASP A 308 -13.33 -14.11 18.00
CA ASP A 308 -12.55 -14.90 18.95
C ASP A 308 -11.30 -14.15 19.45
N GLN A 309 -10.46 -14.85 20.24
CA GLN A 309 -9.20 -14.32 20.79
C GLN A 309 -8.11 -14.07 19.75
N ARG A 310 -8.32 -14.48 18.50
CA ARG A 310 -7.44 -14.26 17.35
C ARG A 310 -8.09 -13.39 16.28
N ASP A 311 -9.21 -12.73 16.60
CA ASP A 311 -9.93 -11.83 15.70
C ASP A 311 -10.53 -12.52 14.47
N ASN A 312 -10.69 -13.85 14.53
CA ASN A 312 -11.56 -14.56 13.60
C ASN A 312 -13.01 -14.26 13.95
N ARG A 313 -13.84 -14.07 12.92
CA ARG A 313 -15.29 -13.95 13.08
C ARG A 313 -15.82 -15.26 13.64
N SER A 314 -16.22 -15.25 14.91
CA SER A 314 -16.69 -16.44 15.62
C SER A 314 -18.19 -16.67 15.44
N THR A 315 -18.97 -15.60 15.30
CA THR A 315 -20.42 -15.68 15.05
C THR A 315 -20.87 -14.60 14.06
N LEU A 316 -21.84 -14.98 13.24
CA LEU A 316 -22.66 -14.07 12.42
C LEU A 316 -24.12 -14.40 12.70
N GLN A 317 -24.84 -13.46 13.33
CA GLN A 317 -26.30 -13.45 13.30
C GLN A 317 -26.71 -12.59 12.11
N SER A 318 -27.63 -13.06 11.26
CA SER A 318 -28.14 -12.32 10.11
C SER A 318 -29.51 -12.88 9.71
N ASP A 319 -30.41 -12.02 9.25
CA ASP A 319 -31.66 -12.43 8.59
C ASP A 319 -31.40 -13.05 7.21
N GLN A 320 -30.22 -12.78 6.63
CA GLN A 320 -29.78 -13.34 5.37
C GLN A 320 -28.35 -13.88 5.52
N VAL A 321 -28.25 -15.11 6.03
CA VAL A 321 -26.97 -15.80 6.21
C VAL A 321 -26.30 -16.04 4.84
N PRO A 322 -25.02 -15.66 4.65
CA PRO A 322 -24.30 -15.93 3.42
C PRO A 322 -24.29 -17.43 3.08
N ASN A 323 -24.53 -17.76 1.82
CA ASN A 323 -24.45 -19.13 1.36
C ASN A 323 -22.98 -19.53 1.18
N ILE A 324 -22.44 -20.25 2.17
CA ILE A 324 -21.08 -20.79 2.12
C ILE A 324 -21.11 -22.06 1.28
N LYS A 325 -20.63 -21.98 0.05
CA LYS A 325 -20.54 -23.13 -0.85
C LYS A 325 -19.28 -23.93 -0.57
N GLY A 326 -19.38 -25.25 -0.63
CA GLY A 326 -18.21 -26.11 -0.58
C GLY A 326 -17.31 -25.91 -1.80
N ALA A 327 -16.00 -26.03 -1.60
CA ALA A 327 -15.03 -26.14 -2.68
C ALA A 327 -13.79 -26.91 -2.21
N SER A 328 -13.09 -27.56 -3.14
CA SER A 328 -11.75 -28.11 -2.90
C SER A 328 -10.72 -27.27 -3.64
N TYR A 329 -9.62 -26.96 -2.96
CA TYR A 329 -8.54 -26.12 -3.47
C TYR A 329 -7.26 -26.92 -3.69
N VAL A 330 -6.61 -26.72 -4.82
CA VAL A 330 -5.27 -27.24 -5.11
C VAL A 330 -4.30 -26.08 -5.17
N TYR A 331 -3.15 -26.24 -4.52
CA TYR A 331 -2.09 -25.25 -4.48
C TYR A 331 -0.80 -25.83 -5.04
N ASP A 332 0.03 -24.98 -5.64
CA ASP A 332 1.38 -25.36 -6.04
C ASP A 332 2.40 -25.28 -4.88
N SER A 333 3.66 -25.60 -5.16
CA SER A 333 4.74 -25.59 -4.15
C SER A 333 5.13 -24.18 -3.69
N ARG A 334 4.65 -23.14 -4.38
CA ARG A 334 4.78 -21.73 -4.00
C ARG A 334 3.55 -21.21 -3.23
N ASN A 335 2.63 -22.11 -2.86
CA ASN A 335 1.36 -21.83 -2.19
C ASN A 335 0.41 -20.91 -2.97
N ARG A 336 0.45 -20.94 -4.31
CA ARG A 336 -0.52 -20.26 -5.17
C ARG A 336 -1.67 -21.21 -5.51
N LEU A 337 -2.90 -20.70 -5.55
CA LEU A 337 -4.10 -21.49 -5.88
C LEU A 337 -4.11 -21.82 -7.37
N THR A 338 -3.94 -23.09 -7.74
CA THR A 338 -3.89 -23.53 -9.15
C THR A 338 -5.16 -24.20 -9.63
N GLN A 339 -6.02 -24.68 -8.72
CA GLN A 339 -7.32 -25.24 -9.09
C GLN A 339 -8.37 -25.06 -7.98
N VAL A 340 -9.60 -24.80 -8.39
CA VAL A 340 -10.80 -24.89 -7.55
C VAL A 340 -11.73 -25.91 -8.18
N THR A 341 -12.23 -26.85 -7.39
CA THR A 341 -13.41 -27.65 -7.76
C THR A 341 -14.57 -27.24 -6.85
N THR A 342 -15.62 -26.68 -7.44
CA THR A 342 -16.82 -26.23 -6.72
C THR A 342 -17.69 -27.41 -6.29
N GLU A 343 -18.62 -27.16 -5.36
CA GLU A 343 -19.57 -28.17 -4.88
C GLU A 343 -20.41 -28.83 -5.99
N ASP A 344 -20.74 -28.10 -7.06
CA ASP A 344 -21.43 -28.64 -8.24
C ASP A 344 -20.49 -29.36 -9.24
N GLY A 345 -19.23 -29.59 -8.86
CA GLY A 345 -18.24 -30.35 -9.62
C GLY A 345 -17.57 -29.58 -10.76
N LYS A 346 -17.77 -28.26 -10.87
CA LYS A 346 -17.06 -27.45 -11.87
C LYS A 346 -15.61 -27.26 -11.45
N ALA A 347 -14.70 -27.48 -12.39
CA ALA A 347 -13.28 -27.28 -12.16
C ALA A 347 -12.80 -26.03 -12.93
N VAL A 348 -12.16 -25.13 -12.20
CA VAL A 348 -11.46 -23.96 -12.75
C VAL A 348 -10.00 -24.07 -12.36
N SER A 349 -9.10 -23.77 -13.28
CA SER A 349 -7.65 -23.79 -13.04
C SER A 349 -7.00 -22.46 -13.37
N TYR A 350 -5.90 -22.17 -12.70
CA TYR A 350 -5.18 -20.90 -12.77
C TYR A 350 -3.70 -21.13 -13.04
N ARG A 351 -3.11 -20.27 -13.87
CA ARG A 351 -1.67 -20.24 -14.16
C ARG A 351 -1.08 -18.88 -13.78
N TYR A 352 0.11 -18.91 -13.22
CA TYR A 352 0.82 -17.73 -12.74
C TYR A 352 2.13 -17.54 -13.50
N ASN A 353 2.56 -16.28 -13.61
CA ASN A 353 3.89 -15.93 -14.09
C ASN A 353 4.92 -15.94 -12.94
N GLY A 354 6.18 -15.67 -13.29
CA GLY A 354 7.30 -15.66 -12.36
C GLY A 354 7.22 -14.59 -11.27
N ASP A 355 6.40 -13.55 -11.46
CA ASP A 355 6.10 -12.50 -10.48
C ASP A 355 4.88 -12.80 -9.59
N ASN A 356 4.37 -14.04 -9.63
CA ASN A 356 3.20 -14.50 -8.90
C ASN A 356 1.88 -13.81 -9.29
N LEU A 357 1.78 -13.25 -10.49
CA LEU A 357 0.51 -12.77 -11.03
C LEU A 357 -0.23 -13.88 -11.78
N MET A 358 -1.52 -14.09 -11.48
CA MET A 358 -2.40 -14.99 -12.22
C MET A 358 -2.61 -14.46 -13.63
N VAL A 359 -1.98 -15.09 -14.61
CA VAL A 359 -2.02 -14.66 -16.01
C VAL A 359 -2.99 -15.46 -16.85
N GLU A 360 -3.45 -16.62 -16.39
CA GLU A 360 -4.49 -17.37 -17.09
C GLU A 360 -5.47 -18.05 -16.16
N ARG A 361 -6.72 -18.09 -16.63
CA ARG A 361 -7.81 -18.90 -16.08
C ARG A 361 -8.30 -19.87 -17.15
N THR A 362 -8.48 -21.14 -16.79
CA THR A 362 -9.05 -22.16 -17.66
C THR A 362 -10.29 -22.79 -17.05
N GLU A 363 -11.38 -22.79 -17.81
CA GLU A 363 -12.66 -23.40 -17.46
C GLU A 363 -13.22 -24.12 -18.70
N ASN A 364 -13.70 -25.36 -18.54
CA ASN A 364 -14.26 -26.17 -19.63
C ASN A 364 -13.34 -26.28 -20.87
N GLY A 365 -12.02 -26.31 -20.65
CA GLY A 365 -11.01 -26.38 -21.71
C GLY A 365 -10.75 -25.07 -22.45
N VAL A 366 -11.40 -23.97 -22.07
CA VAL A 366 -11.16 -22.63 -22.64
C VAL A 366 -10.27 -21.85 -21.68
N ALA A 367 -9.11 -21.42 -22.18
CA ALA A 367 -8.18 -20.57 -21.44
C ALA A 367 -8.37 -19.09 -21.83
N THR A 368 -8.45 -18.23 -20.81
CA THR A 368 -8.43 -16.77 -20.92
C THR A 368 -7.11 -16.28 -20.33
N ARG A 369 -6.39 -15.43 -21.07
CA ARG A 369 -5.15 -14.78 -20.64
C ARG A 369 -5.40 -13.34 -20.20
N TYR A 370 -4.71 -12.90 -19.16
CA TYR A 370 -4.75 -11.55 -18.59
C TYR A 370 -3.41 -10.87 -18.75
N TYR A 371 -3.44 -9.58 -19.13
CA TYR A 371 -2.26 -8.76 -19.29
C TYR A 371 -2.23 -7.67 -18.22
N TYR A 372 -1.08 -7.51 -17.59
CA TYR A 372 -0.87 -6.59 -16.48
C TYR A 372 -0.02 -5.39 -16.89
N ASP A 373 -0.37 -4.19 -16.43
CA ASP A 373 0.57 -3.07 -16.47
C ASP A 373 1.65 -3.20 -15.39
N ASP A 374 2.57 -2.25 -15.37
CA ASP A 374 3.65 -2.09 -14.40
C ASP A 374 3.18 -1.82 -12.96
N ARG A 375 1.89 -1.55 -12.76
CA ARG A 375 1.24 -1.39 -11.45
C ARG A 375 0.45 -2.65 -11.04
N ALA A 376 0.62 -3.75 -11.77
CA ALA A 376 -0.10 -5.01 -11.59
C ALA A 376 -1.63 -4.87 -11.70
N LYS A 377 -2.12 -3.95 -12.54
CA LYS A 377 -3.54 -3.87 -12.93
C LYS A 377 -3.78 -4.63 -14.22
N ILE A 378 -4.87 -5.39 -14.29
CA ILE A 378 -5.28 -6.10 -15.51
C ILE A 378 -5.76 -5.05 -16.53
N VAL A 379 -5.02 -4.88 -17.62
CA VAL A 379 -5.33 -3.90 -18.67
C VAL A 379 -5.93 -4.52 -19.93
N ALA A 380 -5.90 -5.85 -20.04
CA ALA A 380 -6.68 -6.57 -21.04
C ALA A 380 -6.87 -8.04 -20.68
N GLU A 381 -7.85 -8.65 -21.32
CA GLU A 381 -8.06 -10.09 -21.37
C GLU A 381 -8.25 -10.58 -22.81
N GLY A 382 -7.91 -11.84 -23.06
CA GLY A 382 -8.15 -12.46 -24.35
C GLY A 382 -8.25 -13.98 -24.29
N LYS A 383 -8.96 -14.55 -25.26
CA LYS A 383 -9.08 -16.00 -25.43
C LYS A 383 -7.80 -16.57 -26.03
N VAL A 384 -7.25 -17.61 -25.40
CA VAL A 384 -6.12 -18.36 -25.92
C VAL A 384 -6.63 -19.34 -26.99
N GLU A 385 -6.12 -19.21 -28.21
CA GLU A 385 -6.45 -20.07 -29.33
C GLU A 385 -5.58 -21.34 -29.35
N GLY A 386 -6.00 -22.37 -30.08
CA GLY A 386 -5.31 -23.67 -30.11
C GLY A 386 -3.85 -23.63 -30.62
N ASN A 387 -3.45 -22.54 -31.28
CA ASN A 387 -2.07 -22.29 -31.72
C ASN A 387 -1.25 -21.46 -30.72
N GLY A 388 -1.81 -21.13 -29.54
CA GLY A 388 -1.17 -20.31 -28.50
C GLY A 388 -1.27 -18.80 -28.70
N SER A 389 -1.82 -18.33 -29.84
CA SER A 389 -2.12 -16.91 -30.05
C SER A 389 -3.31 -16.47 -29.20
N VAL A 390 -3.41 -15.17 -28.93
CA VAL A 390 -4.49 -14.61 -28.11
C VAL A 390 -5.33 -13.64 -28.92
N THR A 391 -6.66 -13.82 -28.84
CA THR A 391 -7.63 -12.87 -29.37
C THR A 391 -8.17 -12.04 -28.21
N ILE A 392 -7.91 -10.72 -28.20
CA ILE A 392 -8.44 -9.83 -27.16
C ILE A 392 -9.96 -9.88 -27.14
N THR A 393 -10.51 -10.03 -25.94
CA THR A 393 -11.96 -9.98 -25.69
C THR A 393 -12.34 -8.68 -24.99
N ALA A 394 -11.44 -8.07 -24.22
CA ALA A 394 -11.59 -6.71 -23.71
C ALA A 394 -10.24 -6.06 -23.37
N ALA A 395 -10.15 -4.74 -23.52
CA ALA A 395 -9.10 -3.90 -22.93
C ALA A 395 -9.70 -2.90 -21.94
N TYR A 396 -9.06 -2.74 -20.79
CA TYR A 396 -9.57 -1.98 -19.65
C TYR A 396 -8.82 -0.66 -19.49
N VAL A 397 -9.58 0.39 -19.19
CA VAL A 397 -9.10 1.76 -19.00
C VAL A 397 -9.11 2.07 -17.51
N HIS A 398 -7.91 2.28 -16.96
CA HIS A 398 -7.72 2.68 -15.57
C HIS A 398 -7.15 4.10 -15.55
N ASP A 399 -7.55 4.91 -14.58
CA ASP A 399 -6.93 6.22 -14.40
C ASP A 399 -5.54 6.14 -13.73
N SER A 400 -4.91 7.30 -13.49
CA SER A 400 -3.60 7.37 -12.84
C SER A 400 -3.64 6.82 -11.40
N THR A 401 -4.79 6.92 -10.72
CA THR A 401 -5.01 6.39 -9.37
C THR A 401 -5.31 4.89 -9.34
N GLY A 402 -5.56 4.30 -10.52
CA GLY A 402 -5.91 2.89 -10.68
C GLY A 402 -7.42 2.61 -10.60
N LYS A 403 -8.28 3.63 -10.66
CA LYS A 403 -9.73 3.45 -10.76
C LYS A 403 -10.10 2.93 -12.14
N LEU A 404 -10.91 1.87 -12.20
CA LEU A 404 -11.45 1.32 -13.44
C LEU A 404 -12.56 2.23 -13.98
N LEU A 405 -12.37 2.75 -15.21
CA LEU A 405 -13.28 3.72 -15.82
C LEU A 405 -14.14 3.11 -16.93
N ALA A 406 -13.53 2.33 -17.81
CA ALA A 406 -14.18 1.82 -19.00
C ALA A 406 -13.49 0.56 -19.53
N ARG A 407 -14.12 -0.06 -20.53
CA ARG A 407 -13.49 -1.05 -21.39
C ARG A 407 -13.84 -0.85 -22.85
N GLN A 408 -12.93 -1.26 -23.71
CA GLN A 408 -13.19 -1.50 -25.11
C GLN A 408 -13.39 -3.00 -25.31
N VAL A 409 -14.48 -3.36 -26.00
CA VAL A 409 -14.79 -4.73 -26.41
C VAL A 409 -14.75 -4.80 -27.94
N PRO A 410 -13.87 -5.60 -28.57
CA PRO A 410 -13.79 -5.68 -30.02
C PRO A 410 -15.13 -5.97 -30.70
N GLY A 411 -15.43 -5.22 -31.77
CA GLY A 411 -16.71 -5.31 -32.47
C GLY A 411 -17.90 -4.67 -31.75
N GLN A 412 -17.68 -4.11 -30.55
CA GLN A 412 -18.68 -3.37 -29.79
C GLN A 412 -18.19 -1.95 -29.48
N GLY A 413 -19.09 -1.09 -29.02
CA GLY A 413 -18.75 0.24 -28.52
C GLY A 413 -18.03 0.19 -27.17
N MET A 414 -17.54 1.35 -26.73
CA MET A 414 -17.03 1.50 -25.37
C MET A 414 -18.12 1.24 -24.32
N GLN A 415 -17.72 0.66 -23.19
CA GLN A 415 -18.59 0.39 -22.04
C GLN A 415 -17.96 0.99 -20.78
N TYR A 416 -18.78 1.51 -19.87
CA TYR A 416 -18.36 2.29 -18.69
C TYR A 416 -18.57 1.49 -17.43
N TYR A 417 -17.62 1.58 -16.53
CA TYR A 417 -17.76 1.08 -15.18
C TYR A 417 -18.28 2.19 -14.29
N VAL A 418 -19.33 1.87 -13.53
CA VAL A 418 -19.89 2.75 -12.50
C VAL A 418 -19.53 2.12 -11.16
N SER A 419 -18.92 2.88 -10.26
CA SER A 419 -18.54 2.41 -8.93
C SER A 419 -19.18 3.24 -7.81
N ASN A 420 -19.39 2.65 -6.64
CA ASN A 420 -19.72 3.43 -5.44
C ASN A 420 -18.47 4.10 -4.83
N GLY A 421 -18.60 4.69 -3.64
CA GLY A 421 -17.49 5.37 -2.95
C GLY A 421 -16.46 4.45 -2.30
N HIS A 422 -16.80 3.16 -2.14
CA HIS A 422 -15.84 2.12 -1.76
C HIS A 422 -15.04 1.63 -2.97
N GLY A 423 -15.54 1.84 -4.20
CA GLY A 423 -14.92 1.33 -5.43
C GLY A 423 -15.59 0.07 -5.99
N ASP A 424 -16.67 -0.40 -5.36
CA ASP A 424 -17.41 -1.56 -5.86
C ASP A 424 -18.11 -1.23 -7.17
N ILE A 425 -17.96 -2.09 -8.19
CA ILE A 425 -18.66 -1.92 -9.46
C ILE A 425 -20.16 -2.17 -9.25
N THR A 426 -20.99 -1.14 -9.39
CA THR A 426 -22.45 -1.22 -9.24
C THR A 426 -23.17 -1.37 -10.56
N GLU A 427 -22.62 -0.85 -11.66
CA GLU A 427 -23.18 -1.02 -13.00
C GLU A 427 -22.09 -1.05 -14.09
N ILE A 428 -22.44 -1.67 -15.22
CA ILE A 428 -21.77 -1.43 -16.50
C ILE A 428 -22.77 -0.81 -17.44
N ARG A 429 -22.39 0.25 -18.15
CA ARG A 429 -23.24 0.94 -19.12
C ARG A 429 -22.63 0.95 -20.52
N ASP A 430 -23.46 1.04 -21.55
CA ASP A 430 -23.00 1.30 -22.92
C ASP A 430 -22.76 2.80 -23.19
N ALA A 431 -22.34 3.15 -24.42
CA ALA A 431 -22.11 4.54 -24.84
C ALA A 431 -23.35 5.42 -24.86
N GLN A 432 -24.55 4.86 -24.85
CA GLN A 432 -25.81 5.59 -24.76
C GLN A 432 -26.27 5.75 -23.31
N GLY A 433 -25.58 5.13 -22.35
CA GLY A 433 -25.91 5.13 -20.94
C GLY A 433 -26.92 4.05 -20.55
N ASN A 434 -27.24 3.10 -21.42
CA ASN A 434 -28.10 1.97 -21.06
C ASN A 434 -27.34 1.02 -20.12
N VAL A 435 -28.05 0.43 -19.16
CA VAL A 435 -27.47 -0.52 -18.21
C VAL A 435 -27.30 -1.87 -18.88
N LEU A 436 -26.05 -2.32 -18.96
CA LEU A 436 -25.67 -3.66 -19.41
C LEU A 436 -25.62 -4.62 -18.24
N ASN A 437 -24.95 -4.24 -17.15
CA ASN A 437 -24.88 -5.03 -15.93
C ASN A 437 -25.25 -4.20 -14.70
N ARG A 438 -25.79 -4.85 -13.67
CA ARG A 438 -26.11 -4.27 -12.36
C ARG A 438 -25.71 -5.22 -11.23
N TYR A 439 -25.07 -4.66 -10.22
CA TYR A 439 -24.65 -5.38 -9.03
C TYR A 439 -24.99 -4.61 -7.75
N THR A 440 -25.32 -5.35 -6.71
CA THR A 440 -25.29 -4.87 -5.32
C THR A 440 -24.56 -5.89 -4.46
N TYR A 441 -24.02 -5.47 -3.32
CA TYR A 441 -23.20 -6.32 -2.47
C TYR A 441 -23.65 -6.25 -1.01
N ASP A 442 -23.40 -7.33 -0.27
CA ASP A 442 -23.30 -7.21 1.18
C ASP A 442 -22.01 -6.48 1.58
N ILE A 443 -21.84 -6.20 2.87
CA ILE A 443 -20.66 -5.46 3.34
C ILE A 443 -19.33 -6.21 3.15
N TRP A 444 -19.35 -7.52 2.90
CA TRP A 444 -18.16 -8.34 2.68
C TRP A 444 -17.84 -8.55 1.20
N GLY A 445 -18.70 -8.07 0.30
CA GLY A 445 -18.52 -8.16 -1.14
C GLY A 445 -19.22 -9.34 -1.81
N ASN A 446 -20.12 -10.06 -1.13
CA ASN A 446 -20.96 -11.06 -1.79
C ASN A 446 -22.00 -10.34 -2.67
N PRO A 447 -22.11 -10.67 -3.97
CA PRO A 447 -23.16 -10.14 -4.82
C PRO A 447 -24.55 -10.56 -4.32
N LEU A 448 -25.44 -9.58 -4.11
CA LEU A 448 -26.85 -9.78 -3.72
C LEU A 448 -27.77 -9.70 -4.94
N VAL A 449 -27.52 -8.71 -5.81
CA VAL A 449 -28.12 -8.60 -7.13
C VAL A 449 -27.02 -8.79 -8.16
N GLN A 450 -27.29 -9.60 -9.18
CA GLN A 450 -26.39 -9.82 -10.30
C GLN A 450 -27.22 -9.94 -11.58
N GLU A 451 -27.34 -8.82 -12.30
CA GLU A 451 -27.95 -8.77 -13.63
C GLU A 451 -26.83 -8.56 -14.64
N GLU A 452 -26.61 -9.51 -15.55
CA GLU A 452 -25.50 -9.45 -16.50
C GLU A 452 -25.99 -9.71 -17.93
N GLN A 453 -25.88 -8.69 -18.78
CA GLN A 453 -26.07 -8.83 -20.23
C GLN A 453 -24.74 -9.06 -20.95
N VAL A 454 -23.64 -8.66 -20.33
CA VAL A 454 -22.28 -8.82 -20.86
C VAL A 454 -21.36 -9.49 -19.82
N PRO A 455 -20.36 -10.27 -20.25
CA PRO A 455 -19.36 -10.83 -19.33
C PRO A 455 -18.62 -9.73 -18.57
N ASN A 456 -18.19 -10.01 -17.34
CA ASN A 456 -17.43 -9.06 -16.53
C ASN A 456 -16.58 -9.76 -15.47
N ILE A 457 -15.32 -9.35 -15.38
CA ILE A 457 -14.35 -9.88 -14.41
C ILE A 457 -14.10 -8.93 -13.23
N PHE A 458 -14.63 -7.71 -13.20
CA PHE A 458 -14.38 -6.74 -12.12
C PHE A 458 -15.64 -6.48 -11.31
N ARG A 459 -15.62 -6.71 -10.00
CA ARG A 459 -16.82 -6.57 -9.15
C ARG A 459 -16.54 -5.76 -7.88
N TYR A 460 -16.58 -6.41 -6.72
CA TYR A 460 -16.31 -5.79 -5.42
C TYR A 460 -14.92 -5.12 -5.44
N SER A 461 -14.81 -3.95 -4.81
CA SER A 461 -13.61 -3.08 -4.80
C SER A 461 -12.97 -2.78 -6.17
N GLY A 462 -13.66 -3.03 -7.29
CA GLY A 462 -13.12 -2.86 -8.63
C GLY A 462 -12.06 -3.88 -9.00
N GLU A 463 -11.98 -5.00 -8.27
CA GLU A 463 -10.94 -6.02 -8.47
C GLU A 463 -11.49 -7.30 -9.10
N TYR A 464 -10.57 -8.17 -9.54
CA TYR A 464 -10.89 -9.39 -10.27
C TYR A 464 -11.80 -10.33 -9.46
N TRP A 465 -12.86 -10.81 -10.10
CA TRP A 465 -13.84 -11.73 -9.57
C TRP A 465 -14.00 -12.94 -10.49
N ASP A 466 -13.85 -14.15 -9.93
CA ASP A 466 -14.17 -15.38 -10.62
C ASP A 466 -15.61 -15.79 -10.33
N ALA A 467 -16.49 -15.64 -11.32
CA ALA A 467 -17.92 -15.94 -11.19
C ALA A 467 -18.22 -17.43 -10.97
N ALA A 468 -17.33 -18.33 -11.40
CA ALA A 468 -17.56 -19.77 -11.22
C ALA A 468 -17.25 -20.20 -9.78
N THR A 469 -16.19 -19.65 -9.18
CA THR A 469 -15.73 -20.03 -7.84
C THR A 469 -16.26 -19.11 -6.74
N ASN A 470 -16.75 -17.92 -7.10
CA ASN A 470 -17.14 -16.84 -6.18
C ASN A 470 -15.98 -16.32 -5.32
N LEU A 471 -14.75 -16.44 -5.83
CA LEU A 471 -13.56 -15.90 -5.19
C LEU A 471 -13.12 -14.61 -5.88
N GLN A 472 -12.53 -13.73 -5.08
CA GLN A 472 -11.90 -12.50 -5.54
C GLN A 472 -10.37 -12.66 -5.55
N TYR A 473 -9.72 -12.24 -6.63
CA TYR A 473 -8.26 -12.30 -6.76
C TYR A 473 -7.61 -10.95 -6.46
N LEU A 474 -6.81 -10.93 -5.40
CA LEU A 474 -6.13 -9.74 -4.87
C LEU A 474 -4.62 -9.90 -5.00
N ARG A 475 -4.15 -10.34 -6.18
CA ARG A 475 -2.73 -10.59 -6.49
C ARG A 475 -2.10 -11.64 -5.57
N ALA A 476 -1.59 -11.23 -4.42
CA ALA A 476 -0.94 -12.13 -3.49
C ALA A 476 -1.84 -13.23 -2.94
N ARG A 477 -3.15 -12.95 -2.84
CA ARG A 477 -4.09 -13.83 -2.16
C ARG A 477 -5.44 -13.89 -2.85
N TRP A 478 -6.16 -14.97 -2.57
CA TRP A 478 -7.55 -15.15 -2.94
C TRP A 478 -8.43 -14.89 -1.72
N TYR A 479 -9.45 -14.07 -1.92
CA TYR A 479 -10.44 -13.70 -0.91
C TYR A 479 -11.76 -14.43 -1.19
N ASP A 480 -12.35 -14.98 -0.14
CA ASP A 480 -13.70 -15.56 -0.15
C ASP A 480 -14.65 -14.64 0.64
N PRO A 481 -15.49 -13.86 -0.07
CA PRO A 481 -16.47 -12.96 0.53
C PRO A 481 -17.52 -13.68 1.39
N SER A 482 -17.86 -14.94 1.09
CA SER A 482 -18.91 -15.67 1.82
C SER A 482 -18.50 -15.91 3.28
N VAL A 483 -17.20 -16.08 3.51
CA VAL A 483 -16.60 -16.19 4.85
C VAL A 483 -15.94 -14.90 5.33
N GLY A 484 -15.72 -13.92 4.44
CA GLY A 484 -15.08 -12.64 4.75
C GLY A 484 -13.59 -12.81 5.10
N ARG A 485 -12.88 -13.72 4.44
CA ARG A 485 -11.49 -14.08 4.75
C ARG A 485 -10.67 -14.41 3.50
N PHE A 486 -9.36 -14.27 3.62
CA PHE A 486 -8.45 -14.86 2.65
C PHE A 486 -8.41 -16.39 2.82
N ILE A 487 -8.32 -17.12 1.71
CA ILE A 487 -8.24 -18.59 1.72
C ILE A 487 -6.80 -19.11 1.78
N ASN A 488 -5.81 -18.21 1.68
CA ASN A 488 -4.40 -18.50 1.87
C ASN A 488 -3.77 -17.51 2.87
N GLU A 489 -2.75 -17.99 3.55
CA GLU A 489 -2.00 -17.25 4.57
C GLU A 489 -1.26 -16.05 3.95
N ASP A 490 -1.29 -14.91 4.65
CA ASP A 490 -0.44 -13.76 4.31
C ASP A 490 1.05 -14.12 4.38
N THR A 491 1.84 -13.62 3.42
CA THR A 491 3.30 -13.68 3.54
C THR A 491 3.85 -12.57 4.42
N TYR A 492 3.07 -11.52 4.68
CA TYR A 492 3.38 -10.49 5.66
C TYR A 492 2.89 -10.93 7.04
N GLU A 493 3.79 -11.03 8.02
CA GLU A 493 3.50 -11.62 9.35
C GLU A 493 2.74 -10.68 10.31
N GLY A 494 2.49 -9.44 9.88
CA GLY A 494 1.86 -8.42 10.70
C GLY A 494 2.85 -7.55 11.49
N ASP A 495 2.32 -6.49 12.07
CA ASP A 495 3.01 -5.57 12.97
C ASP A 495 2.81 -5.99 14.42
N ILE A 496 3.91 -6.19 15.13
CA ILE A 496 3.92 -6.55 16.55
C ILE A 496 3.28 -5.49 17.46
N LYS A 497 3.01 -4.28 16.96
CA LYS A 497 2.28 -3.23 17.71
C LYS A 497 0.79 -3.19 17.38
N ASN A 498 0.34 -3.97 16.39
CA ASN A 498 -1.06 -4.08 15.99
C ASN A 498 -1.50 -5.55 15.98
N SER A 499 -2.16 -5.98 17.06
CA SER A 499 -2.62 -7.36 17.23
C SER A 499 -3.51 -7.86 16.08
N LEU A 500 -4.35 -6.98 15.48
CA LEU A 500 -5.23 -7.35 14.37
C LEU A 500 -4.46 -7.82 13.13
N SER A 501 -3.27 -7.25 12.90
CA SER A 501 -2.45 -7.59 11.73
C SER A 501 -1.75 -8.96 11.86
N LEU A 502 -1.71 -9.53 13.07
CA LEU A 502 -1.11 -10.84 13.34
C LEU A 502 -2.04 -12.01 13.01
N ASN A 503 -3.27 -11.72 12.57
CA ASN A 503 -4.13 -12.73 11.94
C ASN A 503 -3.98 -12.67 10.41
N LEU A 504 -3.21 -13.65 9.91
CA LEU A 504 -2.77 -13.75 8.52
C LEU A 504 -3.88 -14.12 7.51
N TYR A 505 -5.12 -14.27 7.97
CA TYR A 505 -6.29 -14.58 7.12
C TYR A 505 -7.35 -13.47 7.12
N THR A 506 -7.18 -12.44 7.96
CA THR A 506 -8.18 -11.36 8.03
C THR A 506 -8.20 -10.55 6.74
N TYR A 507 -9.40 -10.30 6.24
CA TYR A 507 -9.60 -9.29 5.21
C TYR A 507 -9.77 -7.94 5.92
N VAL A 508 -8.90 -6.99 5.57
CA VAL A 508 -8.97 -5.57 5.94
C VAL A 508 -9.30 -5.29 7.42
N ALA A 509 -8.65 -6.04 8.31
CA ALA A 509 -8.84 -5.95 9.77
C ALA A 509 -10.32 -6.04 10.22
N ASN A 510 -11.17 -6.77 9.49
CA ASN A 510 -12.61 -6.88 9.73
C ASN A 510 -13.40 -5.55 9.61
N ASN A 511 -12.92 -4.61 8.79
CA ASN A 511 -13.65 -3.37 8.49
C ASN A 511 -13.73 -3.14 6.96
N PRO A 512 -14.59 -3.93 6.27
CA PRO A 512 -14.69 -3.93 4.81
C PRO A 512 -15.48 -2.75 4.22
N LEU A 513 -15.97 -1.85 5.07
CA LEU A 513 -16.61 -0.59 4.64
C LEU A 513 -15.58 0.55 4.51
N LYS A 514 -14.53 0.52 5.33
CA LYS A 514 -13.50 1.56 5.39
C LYS A 514 -12.30 1.25 4.49
N PHE A 515 -11.98 -0.03 4.32
CA PHE A 515 -10.70 -0.46 3.79
C PHE A 515 -10.86 -1.47 2.65
N MET A 516 -9.90 -1.44 1.72
CA MET A 516 -9.69 -2.42 0.66
C MET A 516 -8.26 -2.95 0.73
N ASP A 517 -8.03 -4.17 0.24
CA ASP A 517 -6.68 -4.74 0.07
C ASP A 517 -6.40 -5.11 -1.40
N PRO A 518 -6.08 -4.14 -2.28
CA PRO A 518 -5.80 -4.42 -3.69
C PRO A 518 -4.56 -5.30 -3.91
N SER A 519 -3.59 -5.34 -3.00
CA SER A 519 -2.34 -6.10 -3.17
C SER A 519 -2.40 -7.50 -2.58
N GLY A 520 -3.31 -7.73 -1.63
CA GLY A 520 -3.34 -8.92 -0.80
C GLY A 520 -2.21 -8.96 0.23
N HIS A 521 -1.52 -7.85 0.48
CA HIS A 521 -0.44 -7.68 1.46
C HIS A 521 -0.46 -6.23 1.93
N ILE A 522 -0.68 -5.94 3.21
CA ILE A 522 -0.66 -4.56 3.71
C ILE A 522 0.66 -4.32 4.48
N PRO A 523 1.59 -3.41 4.09
CA PRO A 523 2.75 -3.03 4.93
C PRO A 523 2.34 -2.06 6.08
N THR A 524 3.09 -2.03 7.19
CA THR A 524 2.66 -1.32 8.43
C THR A 524 3.48 -0.08 8.82
N VAL A 525 2.80 0.84 9.51
CA VAL A 525 3.28 2.18 9.90
C VAL A 525 4.34 2.14 11.00
N MET A 526 4.33 1.12 11.85
CA MET A 526 5.15 1.07 13.06
C MET A 526 6.59 0.60 12.82
N GLU A 527 6.79 -0.32 11.87
CA GLU A 527 8.12 -0.80 11.48
C GLU A 527 8.99 0.37 11.00
N ALA A 528 8.40 1.26 10.20
CA ALA A 528 9.03 2.49 9.75
C ALA A 528 9.39 3.48 10.89
N ALA A 529 8.59 3.52 11.97
CA ALA A 529 8.86 4.43 13.08
C ALA A 529 10.09 4.01 13.90
N VAL A 530 10.29 2.71 14.10
CA VAL A 530 11.43 2.18 14.87
C VAL A 530 12.72 2.28 14.07
N MET A 531 12.68 2.06 12.75
CA MET A 531 13.82 2.28 11.87
C MET A 531 14.28 3.76 11.88
N ALA A 532 13.32 4.70 11.93
CA ALA A 532 13.58 6.14 12.04
C ALA A 532 14.18 6.57 13.39
N ASP A 533 13.76 5.93 14.48
CA ASP A 533 14.31 6.14 15.82
C ASP A 533 15.74 5.58 15.95
N HIS A 534 16.00 4.38 15.40
CA HIS A 534 17.29 3.71 15.52
C HIS A 534 18.46 4.47 14.87
N ILE A 535 18.23 5.15 13.75
CA ILE A 535 19.25 6.05 13.16
C ILE A 535 19.45 7.34 13.98
N TYR A 536 18.53 7.66 14.88
CA TYR A 536 18.51 8.89 15.67
C TYR A 536 19.47 8.82 16.88
N GLY A 537 20.78 8.81 16.60
CA GLY A 537 21.82 8.77 17.65
C GLY A 537 23.04 7.92 17.28
N ALA A 538 22.87 7.04 16.31
CA ALA A 538 23.86 6.16 15.69
C ALA A 538 25.16 6.85 15.23
N THR A 539 26.33 6.30 15.57
CA THR A 539 27.61 6.50 14.85
C THR A 539 27.97 5.23 14.07
N LYS A 540 28.68 5.35 12.94
CA LYS A 540 29.00 4.21 12.05
C LYS A 540 29.71 3.05 12.77
N GLU A 541 30.39 3.35 13.88
CA GLU A 541 31.16 2.39 14.69
C GLU A 541 30.34 1.66 15.78
N ASN A 542 29.09 2.06 16.07
CA ASN A 542 28.36 1.58 17.27
C ASN A 542 27.02 0.80 17.01
N VAL A 543 26.57 0.61 15.76
CA VAL A 543 25.20 0.07 15.49
C VAL A 543 25.03 -0.73 14.19
N MET A 544 26.10 -1.03 13.45
CA MET A 544 26.01 -1.88 12.24
C MET A 544 25.56 -3.31 12.61
N GLY A 545 24.59 -3.88 11.90
CA GLY A 545 24.06 -5.23 12.15
C GLY A 545 22.89 -5.32 13.14
N VAL A 546 22.32 -4.20 13.60
CA VAL A 546 21.10 -4.21 14.43
C VAL A 546 19.88 -4.56 13.58
N VAL A 547 19.08 -5.51 14.08
CA VAL A 547 17.86 -6.03 13.44
C VAL A 547 16.62 -5.42 14.10
N ILE A 548 15.75 -4.79 13.31
CA ILE A 548 14.47 -4.20 13.76
C ILE A 548 13.35 -4.92 13.03
N ASN A 549 12.65 -5.84 13.70
CA ASN A 549 11.55 -6.61 13.09
C ASN A 549 11.94 -7.17 11.71
N ASP A 550 13.06 -7.89 11.68
CA ASP A 550 13.66 -8.51 10.49
C ASP A 550 14.32 -7.54 9.49
N TRP A 551 14.32 -6.23 9.76
CA TRP A 551 15.09 -5.23 9.01
C TRP A 551 16.52 -5.08 9.56
N ILE A 552 17.52 -5.42 8.75
CA ILE A 552 18.95 -5.36 9.07
C ILE A 552 19.50 -4.00 8.62
N LEU A 553 20.13 -3.25 9.51
CA LEU A 553 20.87 -2.05 9.13
C LEU A 553 22.16 -2.42 8.37
N GLU A 554 22.13 -2.26 7.05
CA GLU A 554 23.21 -2.60 6.12
C GLU A 554 24.31 -1.54 6.05
N ASP A 555 23.93 -0.26 6.12
CA ASP A 555 24.88 0.84 6.05
C ASP A 555 24.29 2.14 6.63
N ILE A 556 25.17 3.04 7.04
CA ILE A 556 24.84 4.43 7.33
C ILE A 556 25.68 5.32 6.42
N LYS A 557 25.01 6.03 5.52
CA LYS A 557 25.64 7.10 4.71
C LYS A 557 25.65 8.39 5.52
N THR A 558 26.84 8.98 5.65
CA THR A 558 27.03 10.26 6.33
C THR A 558 27.74 11.26 5.42
N ASN A 559 27.28 12.51 5.40
CA ASN A 559 28.03 13.60 4.75
C ASN A 559 28.80 14.44 5.79
N TRP A 560 29.64 15.35 5.30
CA TRP A 560 30.52 16.23 6.09
C TRP A 560 29.78 17.30 6.90
N GLN A 561 28.49 17.51 6.61
CA GLN A 561 27.62 18.47 7.29
C GLN A 561 26.70 17.81 8.35
N GLY A 562 26.70 16.47 8.44
CA GLY A 562 26.02 15.72 9.50
C GLY A 562 24.69 15.08 9.09
N LEU A 563 24.35 15.04 7.79
CA LEU A 563 23.28 14.19 7.25
C LEU A 563 23.59 12.74 7.60
N LYS A 564 22.60 11.98 8.09
CA LYS A 564 22.68 10.54 8.29
C LYS A 564 21.49 9.85 7.64
N MET A 565 21.76 8.92 6.73
CA MET A 565 20.77 8.06 6.09
C MET A 565 21.12 6.60 6.40
N GLY A 566 20.22 5.91 7.10
CA GLY A 566 20.33 4.47 7.31
C GLY A 566 19.73 3.71 6.15
N ILE A 567 20.40 2.66 5.72
CA ILE A 567 19.92 1.73 4.70
C ILE A 567 19.61 0.44 5.43
N TYR A 568 18.33 0.11 5.53
CA TYR A 568 17.88 -1.14 6.09
C TYR A 568 17.48 -2.07 4.98
N SER A 569 17.76 -3.36 5.12
CA SER A 569 17.28 -4.39 4.22
C SER A 569 16.48 -5.43 4.97
N ARG A 570 15.56 -6.11 4.29
CA ARG A 570 15.07 -7.40 4.76
C ARG A 570 14.83 -8.32 3.58
N ALA A 571 14.88 -9.62 3.82
CA ALA A 571 14.50 -10.61 2.83
C ALA A 571 12.99 -10.88 2.94
N ALA A 572 12.23 -10.48 1.94
CA ALA A 572 10.81 -10.82 1.81
C ALA A 572 10.60 -11.56 0.49
N ASN A 573 10.01 -12.76 0.55
CA ASN A 573 9.70 -13.58 -0.63
C ASN A 573 10.90 -13.81 -1.59
N GLY A 574 12.12 -13.90 -1.06
CA GLY A 574 13.35 -14.12 -1.86
C GLY A 574 13.87 -12.88 -2.60
N LYS A 575 13.22 -11.72 -2.41
CA LYS A 575 13.68 -10.41 -2.89
C LYS A 575 14.16 -9.57 -1.70
N ALA A 576 15.22 -8.79 -1.91
CA ALA A 576 15.65 -7.81 -0.92
C ALA A 576 14.69 -6.62 -0.98
N GLU A 577 14.03 -6.32 0.13
CA GLU A 577 13.34 -5.04 0.35
C GLU A 577 14.31 -4.10 1.07
N TYR A 578 14.28 -2.82 0.75
CA TYR A 578 15.09 -1.81 1.42
C TYR A 578 14.24 -0.68 2.00
N ALA A 579 14.62 -0.19 3.17
CA ALA A 579 14.11 1.04 3.74
C ALA A 579 15.25 2.06 3.86
N LEU A 580 15.09 3.21 3.20
CA LEU A 580 16.06 4.32 3.24
C LEU A 580 15.54 5.35 4.23
N VAL A 581 16.24 5.46 5.36
CA VAL A 581 15.74 6.15 6.53
C VAL A 581 16.56 7.42 6.78
N ASN A 582 15.94 8.57 6.64
CA ASN A 582 16.54 9.90 6.73
C ASN A 582 16.37 10.50 8.13
N LYS A 583 17.49 10.87 8.76
CA LYS A 583 17.52 11.58 10.05
C LYS A 583 17.41 13.11 9.91
N GLY A 584 17.97 13.67 8.83
CA GLY A 584 18.29 15.11 8.73
C GLY A 584 19.43 15.57 9.66
N THR A 585 19.96 16.78 9.45
CA THR A 585 21.04 17.35 10.27
C THR A 585 20.58 17.78 11.67
N THR A 586 21.38 17.45 12.70
CA THR A 586 21.15 17.89 14.09
C THR A 586 21.90 19.21 14.33
N PRO A 587 21.24 20.34 14.63
CA PRO A 587 21.94 21.61 14.80
C PRO A 587 22.68 21.63 16.14
N THR A 588 23.99 21.87 16.10
CA THR A 588 24.85 21.83 17.30
C THR A 588 25.06 23.20 17.95
N LYS A 589 24.76 24.29 17.21
CA LYS A 589 24.87 25.67 17.67
C LYS A 589 23.64 26.48 17.26
N VAL A 590 23.36 27.57 17.98
CA VAL A 590 22.27 28.52 17.65
C VAL A 590 22.39 29.08 16.24
N ILE A 591 23.63 29.30 15.78
CA ILE A 591 23.89 29.77 14.42
C ILE A 591 23.52 28.71 13.37
N ASP A 592 23.65 27.41 13.69
CA ASP A 592 23.21 26.31 12.82
C ASP A 592 21.68 26.25 12.78
N TRP A 593 21.00 26.57 13.89
CA TRP A 593 19.55 26.73 13.95
C TRP A 593 19.09 27.89 13.05
N ILE A 594 19.71 29.07 13.19
CA ILE A 594 19.41 30.26 12.39
C ILE A 594 19.70 30.02 10.90
N ASN A 595 20.82 29.36 10.57
CA ASN A 595 21.19 29.03 9.20
C ASN A 595 20.28 27.96 8.59
N ASN A 596 19.88 26.92 9.35
CA ASN A 596 18.91 25.92 8.88
C ASN A 596 17.51 26.51 8.68
N ILE A 597 17.12 27.50 9.50
CA ILE A 597 15.84 28.22 9.39
C ILE A 597 15.87 29.22 8.24
N ALA A 598 17.02 29.81 7.94
CA ALA A 598 17.17 30.83 6.90
C ALA A 598 17.47 30.26 5.50
N GLN A 599 17.73 28.95 5.37
CA GLN A 599 18.01 28.34 4.07
C GLN A 599 16.72 27.93 3.34
N PRO A 600 16.53 28.34 2.06
CA PRO A 600 15.45 27.84 1.23
C PRO A 600 15.51 26.31 1.08
N PHE A 601 14.35 25.66 1.17
CA PHE A 601 14.21 24.22 0.94
C PHE A 601 14.71 23.82 -0.46
N GLY A 602 15.67 22.90 -0.57
CA GLY A 602 16.27 22.54 -1.88
C GLY A 602 17.56 23.29 -2.23
N GLU A 603 17.99 24.27 -1.41
CA GLU A 603 19.32 24.89 -1.49
C GLU A 603 20.31 24.31 -0.46
N SER A 604 19.78 23.63 0.57
CA SER A 604 20.56 22.85 1.54
C SER A 604 21.43 21.81 0.83
N THR A 605 22.75 21.88 1.06
CA THR A 605 23.71 20.91 0.52
C THR A 605 23.37 19.49 0.98
N ASP A 606 22.91 19.34 2.23
CA ASP A 606 22.43 18.07 2.79
C ASP A 606 21.29 17.41 1.99
N LEU A 607 20.34 18.20 1.51
CA LEU A 607 19.19 17.65 0.78
C LEU A 607 19.58 17.22 -0.63
N LYS A 608 20.46 18.00 -1.28
CA LYS A 608 21.04 17.64 -2.59
C LYS A 608 21.85 16.34 -2.47
N ASP A 609 22.68 16.24 -1.43
CA ASP A 609 23.45 15.04 -1.11
C ASP A 609 22.55 13.84 -0.78
N SER A 610 21.48 14.04 0.00
CA SER A 610 20.49 13.00 0.32
C SER A 610 19.82 12.44 -0.93
N ILE A 611 19.34 13.33 -1.80
CA ILE A 611 18.71 12.94 -3.06
C ILE A 611 19.70 12.21 -3.96
N GLU A 612 20.95 12.68 -4.03
CA GLU A 612 22.00 12.01 -4.81
C GLU A 612 22.31 10.62 -4.26
N ILE A 613 22.42 10.46 -2.93
CA ILE A 613 22.64 9.17 -2.27
C ILE A 613 21.47 8.22 -2.52
N ALA A 614 20.23 8.66 -2.29
CA ALA A 614 19.04 7.86 -2.49
C ALA A 614 18.86 7.46 -3.97
N SER A 615 19.11 8.39 -4.89
CA SER A 615 19.05 8.12 -6.33
C SER A 615 20.13 7.13 -6.75
N LYS A 616 21.38 7.28 -6.28
CA LYS A 616 22.45 6.29 -6.55
C LYS A 616 22.14 4.93 -5.95
N PHE A 617 21.56 4.89 -4.74
CA PHE A 617 21.18 3.65 -4.08
C PHE A 617 20.08 2.93 -4.86
N ILE A 618 19.00 3.61 -5.21
CA ILE A 618 17.91 3.04 -6.00
C ILE A 618 18.38 2.63 -7.39
N ASN A 619 19.25 3.42 -8.01
CA ASN A 619 19.84 3.04 -9.29
C ASN A 619 20.74 1.81 -9.18
N SER A 620 21.26 1.48 -7.99
CA SER A 620 22.05 0.26 -7.76
C SER A 620 21.24 -0.91 -7.17
N HIS A 621 20.00 -0.67 -6.74
CA HIS A 621 19.09 -1.63 -6.08
C HIS A 621 17.67 -1.56 -6.69
N ASN A 622 17.58 -1.35 -8.00
CA ASN A 622 16.33 -1.10 -8.72
C ASN A 622 15.38 -2.31 -8.82
N ASN A 623 15.88 -3.53 -8.56
CA ASN A 623 15.07 -4.75 -8.47
C ASN A 623 14.44 -4.98 -7.10
N SER A 624 14.74 -4.07 -6.17
CA SER A 624 14.27 -4.14 -4.81
C SER A 624 13.18 -3.12 -4.60
N GLU A 625 12.19 -3.50 -3.80
CA GLU A 625 11.23 -2.54 -3.30
C GLU A 625 11.97 -1.64 -2.30
N VAL A 626 11.88 -0.33 -2.52
CA VAL A 626 12.56 0.66 -1.67
C VAL A 626 11.51 1.59 -1.11
N THR A 627 11.48 1.74 0.22
CA THR A 627 10.60 2.68 0.90
C THR A 627 11.44 3.73 1.62
N MET A 628 11.16 5.01 1.35
CA MET A 628 11.79 6.13 2.06
C MET A 628 11.11 6.34 3.40
N VAL A 629 11.88 6.68 4.42
CA VAL A 629 11.34 6.86 5.75
C VAL A 629 12.05 8.04 6.39
N GLY A 630 11.37 8.92 7.12
CA GLY A 630 12.11 9.98 7.80
C GLY A 630 11.29 10.82 8.75
N HIS A 631 11.96 11.43 9.73
CA HIS A 631 11.33 12.27 10.75
C HIS A 631 11.80 13.73 10.68
N SER A 632 10.90 14.69 10.89
CA SER A 632 11.21 16.13 10.91
C SER A 632 11.89 16.58 9.60
N LYS A 633 13.08 17.20 9.65
CA LYS A 633 13.90 17.53 8.48
C LYS A 633 14.20 16.28 7.63
N GLY A 634 14.45 15.13 8.27
CA GLY A 634 14.62 13.85 7.60
C GLY A 634 13.34 13.32 6.94
N GLY A 635 12.15 13.67 7.45
CA GLY A 635 10.88 13.35 6.80
C GLY A 635 10.71 14.13 5.50
N ALA A 636 11.09 15.39 5.48
CA ALA A 636 11.08 16.17 4.25
C ALA A 636 12.15 15.72 3.24
N GLU A 637 13.31 15.24 3.69
CA GLU A 637 14.30 14.58 2.84
C GLU A 637 13.80 13.23 2.30
N ALA A 638 13.17 12.41 3.14
CA ALA A 638 12.55 11.14 2.72
C ALA A 638 11.43 11.35 1.70
N ALA A 639 10.61 12.39 1.91
CA ALA A 639 9.60 12.81 0.96
C ALA A 639 10.23 13.23 -0.37
N ALA A 640 11.27 14.07 -0.33
CA ALA A 640 11.98 14.51 -1.52
C ALA A 640 12.68 13.35 -2.26
N ASN A 641 13.28 12.41 -1.52
CA ASN A 641 13.88 11.20 -2.08
C ASN A 641 12.80 10.33 -2.75
N ALA A 642 11.67 10.11 -2.09
CA ALA A 642 10.55 9.33 -2.61
C ALA A 642 9.98 9.94 -3.88
N ILE A 643 9.86 11.26 -3.90
CA ILE A 643 9.46 12.06 -5.05
C ILE A 643 10.44 11.88 -6.22
N VAL A 644 11.75 12.07 -5.97
CA VAL A 644 12.77 12.04 -7.04
C VAL A 644 13.03 10.63 -7.58
N THR A 645 12.81 9.61 -6.75
CA THR A 645 13.14 8.21 -7.07
C THR A 645 11.92 7.33 -7.34
N ASN A 646 10.73 7.93 -7.30
CA ASN A 646 9.42 7.30 -7.48
C ASN A 646 9.21 6.06 -6.61
N LYS A 647 9.32 6.26 -5.29
CA LYS A 647 9.21 5.21 -4.28
C LYS A 647 8.23 5.62 -3.19
N ASN A 648 7.77 4.64 -2.41
CA ASN A 648 6.89 4.89 -1.27
C ASN A 648 7.63 5.66 -0.18
N ALA A 649 6.94 6.52 0.57
CA ALA A 649 7.50 7.22 1.72
C ALA A 649 6.66 7.03 2.98
N ILE A 650 7.33 6.98 4.13
CA ILE A 650 6.71 7.02 5.45
C ILE A 650 7.31 8.20 6.23
N LEU A 651 6.52 9.25 6.40
CA LEU A 651 6.97 10.55 6.89
C LEU A 651 6.49 10.79 8.31
N PHE A 652 7.38 11.13 9.20
CA PHE A 652 7.07 11.53 10.56
C PHE A 652 7.24 13.06 10.69
N ASN A 653 6.16 13.82 10.89
CA ASN A 653 6.17 15.28 10.99
C ASN A 653 6.29 15.73 12.46
N PRO A 654 7.06 16.79 12.83
CA PRO A 654 7.07 17.30 14.17
C PRO A 654 5.84 18.16 14.47
N ALA A 655 5.54 18.25 15.75
CA ALA A 655 4.34 18.82 16.32
C ALA A 655 4.19 20.34 16.19
N LYS A 656 2.93 20.79 16.14
CA LYS A 656 2.53 22.05 16.78
C LYS A 656 2.96 22.05 18.24
N LEU A 657 3.85 22.98 18.61
CA LEU A 657 4.15 23.31 20.01
C LEU A 657 2.94 24.07 20.59
N SER A 658 2.30 23.53 21.63
CA SER A 658 1.27 24.28 22.37
C SER A 658 1.91 24.88 23.62
N ILE A 659 2.13 26.20 23.62
CA ILE A 659 2.58 26.95 24.80
C ILE A 659 1.33 27.39 25.57
N ASN A 660 1.15 26.88 26.78
CA ASN A 660 0.07 27.35 27.64
C ASN A 660 0.48 28.68 28.30
N ILE A 661 0.04 29.81 27.76
CA ILE A 661 0.48 31.16 28.19
C ILE A 661 -0.28 31.67 29.43
N ASN A 662 -1.15 30.84 30.06
CA ASN A 662 -2.03 31.31 31.13
C ASN A 662 -1.45 31.25 32.56
N THR A 663 -0.19 30.84 32.76
CA THR A 663 0.47 31.01 34.06
C THR A 663 1.24 32.33 34.10
N LYS A 664 0.60 33.38 34.63
CA LYS A 664 1.35 34.52 35.17
C LYS A 664 2.27 33.97 36.26
N VAL A 665 3.57 34.23 36.11
CA VAL A 665 4.70 33.91 37.01
C VAL A 665 5.35 32.54 36.76
N GLY A 666 6.48 32.56 36.03
CA GLY A 666 7.51 31.52 36.04
C GLY A 666 7.30 30.35 35.06
N LEU A 667 7.96 30.40 33.89
CA LEU A 667 8.04 29.25 32.98
C LEU A 667 8.95 28.17 33.59
N HIS A 668 8.37 27.07 34.05
CA HIS A 668 9.07 25.87 34.51
C HIS A 668 9.36 24.92 33.33
N TYR A 669 10.52 24.26 33.36
CA TYR A 669 11.10 23.38 32.33
C TYR A 669 10.27 22.12 31.95
N GLN A 670 9.15 21.85 32.63
CA GLN A 670 8.39 20.59 32.53
C GLN A 670 7.11 20.65 31.67
N VAL A 671 6.90 21.69 30.84
CA VAL A 671 5.58 21.92 30.20
C VAL A 671 5.62 21.97 28.66
N TYR A 672 6.38 21.07 28.03
CA TYR A 672 6.38 20.92 26.57
C TYR A 672 5.87 19.52 26.17
N THR A 673 4.87 19.47 25.29
CA THR A 673 4.42 18.25 24.60
C THR A 673 4.55 18.46 23.10
N ALA A 674 5.37 17.64 22.44
CA ALA A 674 5.45 17.56 20.99
C ALA A 674 4.71 16.30 20.50
N LYS A 675 3.64 16.51 19.73
CA LYS A 675 2.87 15.53 18.96
C LYS A 675 3.50 15.25 17.58
N ILE A 676 4.18 14.12 17.40
CA ILE A 676 4.68 13.70 16.08
C ILE A 676 3.54 13.02 15.31
N ASN A 677 3.42 13.21 13.99
CA ASN A 677 2.41 12.53 13.17
C ASN A 677 3.10 11.67 12.10
N ALA A 678 2.70 10.40 11.91
CA ALA A 678 3.19 9.55 10.82
C ALA A 678 2.25 9.59 9.60
N TYR A 679 2.81 9.66 8.40
CA TYR A 679 2.08 9.63 7.12
C TYR A 679 2.69 8.55 6.24
N VAL A 680 1.91 7.54 5.84
CA VAL A 680 2.30 6.66 4.73
C VAL A 680 1.80 7.30 3.46
N VAL A 681 2.71 7.61 2.55
CA VAL A 681 2.39 8.37 1.35
C VAL A 681 3.15 7.77 0.18
N ASN A 682 2.42 7.36 -0.85
CA ASN A 682 3.01 6.96 -2.12
C ASN A 682 3.73 8.18 -2.75
N GLY A 683 4.89 7.97 -3.38
CA GLY A 683 5.63 9.05 -4.08
C GLY A 683 4.76 9.84 -5.07
N ASP A 684 3.80 9.18 -5.71
CA ASP A 684 2.82 9.80 -6.61
C ASP A 684 1.81 10.69 -5.86
N ILE A 685 1.36 10.26 -4.68
CA ILE A 685 0.47 11.04 -3.80
C ILE A 685 1.23 12.23 -3.18
N LEU A 686 2.53 12.09 -2.89
CA LEU A 686 3.37 13.21 -2.44
C LEU A 686 3.58 14.25 -3.55
N ASN A 687 3.80 13.79 -4.78
CA ASN A 687 3.84 14.65 -5.96
C ASN A 687 2.52 15.41 -6.15
N GLU A 688 1.37 14.78 -5.87
CA GLU A 688 0.03 15.40 -5.91
C GLU A 688 -0.21 16.37 -4.74
N MET A 689 0.17 16.00 -3.51
CA MET A 689 -0.10 16.74 -2.27
C MET A 689 0.67 18.06 -2.13
N PHE A 690 1.88 18.19 -2.69
CA PHE A 690 2.73 19.38 -2.48
C PHE A 690 2.52 20.51 -3.49
N GLY A 691 1.52 20.36 -4.35
CA GLY A 691 1.02 21.38 -5.26
C GLY A 691 0.29 22.55 -4.62
N LYS A 692 -0.44 22.31 -3.53
CA LYS A 692 -1.16 23.35 -2.76
C LYS A 692 -1.27 22.92 -1.29
N VAL A 693 -0.99 23.87 -0.41
CA VAL A 693 -0.92 23.72 1.06
C VAL A 693 -2.14 22.97 1.60
N ALA A 694 -1.95 21.71 1.99
CA ALA A 694 -2.91 20.94 2.75
C ALA A 694 -2.49 20.86 4.22
N THR A 695 -3.40 21.24 5.10
CA THR A 695 -3.45 20.76 6.48
C THR A 695 -3.65 19.22 6.48
N PRO A 696 -3.18 18.49 7.51
CA PRO A 696 -3.01 17.05 7.41
C PRO A 696 -4.33 16.28 7.52
N GLY A 697 -4.49 15.31 6.62
CA GLY A 697 -5.72 14.52 6.48
C GLY A 697 -5.62 13.02 6.51
N GLY A 698 -4.42 12.44 6.61
CA GLY A 698 -4.24 11.03 6.94
C GLY A 698 -4.21 10.80 8.45
N GLU A 699 -4.37 9.55 8.87
CA GLU A 699 -4.36 9.12 10.27
C GLU A 699 -3.18 9.69 11.08
N VAL A 700 -3.42 10.01 12.35
CA VAL A 700 -2.42 10.58 13.26
C VAL A 700 -1.89 9.49 14.18
N TYR A 701 -0.67 9.02 13.95
CA TYR A 701 0.07 8.19 14.90
C TYR A 701 1.08 9.03 15.67
N TYR A 702 1.06 8.95 17.01
CA TYR A 702 1.90 9.78 17.88
C TYR A 702 3.08 8.96 18.40
N LEU A 703 4.28 9.49 18.20
CA LEU A 703 5.51 8.96 18.80
C LEU A 703 5.85 9.73 20.07
N ARG A 704 6.46 9.04 21.03
CA ARG A 704 6.79 9.58 22.34
C ARG A 704 8.16 10.28 22.36
N ASN A 705 8.23 11.30 23.23
CA ASN A 705 9.43 11.98 23.75
C ASN A 705 10.77 11.28 23.51
N GLN A 706 11.63 11.92 22.73
CA GLN A 706 13.08 11.70 22.74
C GLN A 706 13.77 12.83 23.54
N TYR A 707 14.29 12.49 24.72
CA TYR A 707 15.28 13.18 25.59
C TYR A 707 14.96 14.51 26.35
N PRO A 708 15.49 14.66 27.59
CA PRO A 708 15.49 15.91 28.34
C PRO A 708 16.55 16.90 27.81
N ILE A 709 16.12 18.09 27.37
CA ILE A 709 16.98 19.17 26.85
C ILE A 709 17.65 19.94 28.01
N GLY A 710 18.89 19.62 28.35
CA GLY A 710 19.67 20.35 29.35
C GLY A 710 19.76 21.87 29.10
N LYS A 711 19.39 22.66 30.11
CA LYS A 711 19.68 24.09 30.39
C LYS A 711 19.88 25.02 29.19
N TRP A 712 18.80 25.66 28.72
CA TRP A 712 18.86 26.84 27.84
C TRP A 712 18.31 28.09 28.56
N ASN A 713 19.12 29.15 28.62
CA ASN A 713 18.87 30.37 29.39
C ASN A 713 17.72 31.23 28.81
N VAL A 714 16.81 31.67 29.70
CA VAL A 714 15.43 32.10 29.40
C VAL A 714 15.28 33.61 29.09
N TRP A 715 16.35 34.37 28.89
CA TRP A 715 16.25 35.84 28.99
C TRP A 715 16.11 36.67 27.70
N ASN A 716 15.90 36.07 26.52
CA ASN A 716 15.78 36.82 25.25
C ASN A 716 14.64 36.39 24.31
N PHE A 717 13.64 35.65 24.79
CA PHE A 717 12.64 35.01 23.92
C PHE A 717 11.19 35.43 24.23
N THR A 718 10.69 36.42 23.50
CA THR A 718 9.23 36.68 23.44
C THR A 718 8.71 37.09 22.07
N LYS A 719 9.52 37.05 20.99
CA LYS A 719 9.05 37.57 19.68
C LYS A 719 9.28 36.72 18.43
N ASN A 720 9.79 35.48 18.51
CA ASN A 720 10.13 34.71 17.29
C ASN A 720 9.84 33.19 17.34
N ILE A 721 8.96 32.72 18.23
CA ILE A 721 8.59 31.28 18.28
C ILE A 721 7.54 30.93 17.22
N GLU A 722 6.58 31.82 16.96
CA GLU A 722 5.54 31.57 15.94
C GLU A 722 6.15 31.46 14.54
N ASN A 723 7.13 32.32 14.20
CA ASN A 723 7.82 32.26 12.90
C ASN A 723 8.82 31.10 12.76
N SER A 724 9.34 30.53 13.85
CA SER A 724 10.34 29.45 13.78
C SER A 724 9.72 28.06 13.55
N ILE A 725 8.43 27.88 13.87
CA ILE A 725 7.69 26.63 13.62
C ILE A 725 7.18 26.57 12.18
N GLU A 726 6.98 27.73 11.54
CA GLU A 726 6.58 27.81 10.13
C GLU A 726 7.67 27.29 9.18
N ASN A 727 8.96 27.43 9.52
CA ASN A 727 10.07 26.97 8.67
C ASN A 727 10.35 25.46 8.71
N HIS A 728 9.79 24.73 9.67
CA HIS A 728 9.75 23.26 9.68
C HIS A 728 8.46 22.71 9.06
N SER A 729 7.55 23.58 8.62
CA SER A 729 6.33 23.15 7.95
C SER A 729 6.60 22.82 6.48
N MET A 730 5.82 21.88 5.95
CA MET A 730 5.77 21.56 4.52
C MET A 730 5.55 22.80 3.61
N GLY A 731 5.08 23.92 4.18
CA GLY A 731 4.97 25.21 3.49
C GLY A 731 6.30 25.79 3.00
N SER A 732 7.42 25.53 3.68
CA SER A 732 8.75 26.01 3.25
C SER A 732 9.32 25.15 2.12
N VAL A 733 9.02 23.84 2.09
CA VAL A 733 9.29 22.92 0.95
C VAL A 733 8.61 23.45 -0.31
N ILE A 734 7.34 23.80 -0.17
CA ILE A 734 6.49 24.31 -1.25
C ILE A 734 7.01 25.67 -1.76
N ASN A 735 7.49 26.57 -0.89
CA ASN A 735 7.98 27.89 -1.31
C ASN A 735 9.32 27.84 -2.04
N ALA A 736 10.25 26.96 -1.64
CA ALA A 736 11.55 26.93 -2.25
C ALA A 736 11.62 26.05 -3.52
N LEU A 737 10.73 25.06 -3.67
CA LEU A 737 10.44 24.42 -4.96
C LEU A 737 9.82 25.42 -5.97
N LYS A 738 9.08 26.42 -5.49
CA LYS A 738 8.56 27.53 -6.33
C LYS A 738 9.64 28.55 -6.70
N GLU A 739 10.63 28.82 -5.83
CA GLU A 739 11.73 29.74 -6.13
C GLU A 739 12.78 29.15 -7.08
N LYS A 740 12.98 27.83 -7.09
CA LYS A 740 13.92 27.16 -8.02
C LYS A 740 13.40 27.04 -9.46
N ASN A 741 12.09 27.26 -9.67
CA ASN A 741 11.41 27.28 -10.97
C ASN A 741 11.08 28.71 -11.45
N LYS A 742 11.69 29.73 -10.85
CA LYS A 742 11.97 31.02 -11.50
C LYS A 742 13.43 31.04 -11.92
#